data_AF-A0A845ZHK6-F1
#
_entry.id   AF-A0A845ZHK6-F1
#
_cell.length_a   1.000
_cell.length_b   1.000
_cell.length_c   1.000
_cell.angle_alpha   90.00
_cell.angle_beta   90.00
_cell.angle_gamma   90.00
#
_symmetry.space_group_name_H-M   'P 1'
#
loop_
_entity.id
_entity.type
_entity.pdbx_description
1 polymer ?
#
loop_
_entity_poly.entity_id
_entity_poly.type
_entity_poly.pdbx_seq_one_letter_code
_entity_poly.pdbx_strand_id
1 'polypeptide(L)'
;MVNVLRPDDNDLVKTDYSDLLNKILKVLRSEQTKNPFRLASDRKQLVIDIDSIATQVAALSVHDPLGGSAHYARSATVNFTPGFSDNFPDQVWKIRTRLQELLESVLLELPDNRSIDQFVSNLVTSLTDFQGKTPKLDFTYPFGNYPGLRKQRLSVNKTADHSRDLLKFHKITITVLNSAEFNSELRNGLINYINTEFAGVSESDREELYDIVDDLEKDPKSDFYRLKHIADTETLGQLKKQAQIHYLEILKRAINTSASPGNAKAAIYLEDLIRRLKLINHYINDINKADGEYLVNYAEVSVNYRDVFSRADAFNRLPIIPIIEGYLGESTDEGWGELQFIFGLKLKLDGKVHAHGSKRVFEYSLNLINPDSQEHQELLKDVSKREAFARKVLTIVFLYYFVFAGNDPSDPGYTPTSDLKYDPINAFEEKVLPRLRESKDSEKQDMFRGIIKGFDKYNVQSKIDQLKDCLTNTIKYKTRLSSPGYPLHISVKKGILENDISNIQTRQTLFKEVLGGNPKNVLKYLSIREANAGGDSVCSLEANIRISDIRYCAEDEQQSFSMEYDDITGIKALPILLVPRDNRATDIYNQCFKQHKLMLFPYKIDKNNPLDSQGAFVYRFTFALLAYICLRLLLQEQKRLFIPILRLHLSNKEDEAPIEKFLLSLCMVLSHLLNQKHRSNTQGIDIRDLSSYKIPNVMTSLYSVLPKRFRFNQPLHYPQGYQPLEKLAIIVVSSRESDSKWGSRHKRSNLMGEVVGVIRRNDGAVRLQLLTTFSGNYDHQRLFQEPTVVIDQVTKLYDKNGYKHFIYVAKAPYTSTLHMTQSQDDDGLFFMSKDVIRALKGEHKDIKIYPIFFDKYYVV
;
A
#
# COMPACT_ATOMS: atom_id res chain seq x y z
N MET A 1 24.03 34.65 15.89
CA MET A 1 24.12 34.18 14.49
C MET A 1 22.96 34.77 13.72
N VAL A 2 23.27 35.43 12.61
CA VAL A 2 22.30 36.13 11.76
C VAL A 2 21.55 35.09 10.92
N ASN A 3 20.22 35.06 11.03
CA ASN A 3 19.36 34.23 10.17
C ASN A 3 19.46 34.73 8.73
N VAL A 4 20.27 34.06 7.92
CA VAL A 4 20.31 34.25 6.47
C VAL A 4 19.16 33.43 5.89
N LEU A 5 18.11 34.10 5.42
CA LEU A 5 17.10 33.50 4.55
C LEU A 5 17.75 33.19 3.20
N ARG A 6 18.16 31.93 3.00
CA ARG A 6 18.51 31.42 1.66
C ARG A 6 17.25 30.86 0.99
N PRO A 7 17.11 30.98 -0.35
CA PRO A 7 16.14 30.20 -1.09
C PRO A 7 16.34 28.72 -0.77
N ASP A 8 15.25 28.01 -0.51
CA ASP A 8 15.25 26.59 -0.16
C ASP A 8 15.98 25.80 -1.27
N ASP A 9 17.20 25.33 -0.99
CA ASP A 9 18.15 24.72 -1.94
C ASP A 9 17.81 23.24 -2.22
N ASN A 10 16.50 22.96 -2.36
CA ASN A 10 16.01 21.62 -2.67
C ASN A 10 15.94 21.42 -4.19
N ASP A 11 16.27 20.21 -4.64
CA ASP A 11 16.29 19.84 -6.07
C ASP A 11 14.94 19.27 -6.55
N LEU A 12 13.86 19.56 -5.82
CA LEU A 12 12.51 19.11 -6.13
C LEU A 12 11.99 19.78 -7.41
N VAL A 13 11.24 19.03 -8.21
CA VAL A 13 10.59 19.58 -9.41
C VAL A 13 9.58 20.64 -9.00
N LYS A 14 9.64 21.80 -9.66
CA LYS A 14 8.74 22.93 -9.42
C LYS A 14 7.47 22.80 -10.26
N THR A 15 6.36 23.30 -9.75
CA THR A 15 5.04 23.28 -10.37
C THR A 15 4.49 24.69 -10.58
N ASP A 16 3.80 24.89 -11.69
CA ASP A 16 3.09 26.14 -11.99
C ASP A 16 1.70 25.85 -12.58
N TYR A 17 0.64 26.13 -11.81
CA TYR A 17 -0.73 25.90 -12.25
C TYR A 17 -1.39 27.16 -12.84
N SER A 18 -0.64 28.25 -13.09
CA SER A 18 -1.20 29.54 -13.52
C SER A 18 -2.09 29.43 -14.75
N ASP A 19 -1.64 28.71 -15.78
CA ASP A 19 -2.40 28.54 -17.02
C ASP A 19 -3.73 27.80 -16.77
N LEU A 20 -3.70 26.74 -15.96
CA LEU A 20 -4.89 25.98 -15.59
C LEU A 20 -5.88 26.85 -14.80
N LEU A 21 -5.42 27.56 -13.76
CA LEU A 21 -6.26 28.43 -12.94
C LEU A 21 -6.86 29.59 -13.75
N ASN A 22 -6.08 30.19 -14.64
CA ASN A 22 -6.56 31.23 -15.55
C ASN A 22 -7.62 30.70 -16.53
N LYS A 23 -7.46 29.47 -17.03
CA LYS A 23 -8.46 28.83 -17.90
C LYS A 23 -9.75 28.49 -17.15
N ILE A 24 -9.65 28.02 -15.91
CA ILE A 24 -10.84 27.83 -15.05
C ILE A 24 -11.58 29.16 -14.89
N LEU A 25 -10.87 30.24 -14.56
CA LEU A 25 -11.46 31.56 -14.41
C LEU A 25 -12.06 32.08 -15.73
N LYS A 26 -11.41 31.84 -16.87
CA LYS A 26 -11.90 32.19 -18.20
C LYS A 26 -13.22 31.49 -18.50
N VAL A 27 -13.33 30.20 -18.24
CA VAL A 27 -14.58 29.44 -18.44
C VAL A 27 -15.68 29.98 -17.52
N LEU A 28 -15.40 30.23 -16.23
CA LEU A 28 -16.37 30.80 -15.29
C LEU A 28 -16.84 32.24 -15.63
N ARG A 29 -16.08 32.97 -16.45
CA ARG A 29 -16.43 34.32 -16.92
C ARG A 29 -17.09 34.33 -18.29
N SER A 30 -17.05 33.22 -19.02
CA SER A 30 -17.61 33.15 -20.37
C SER A 30 -19.13 33.23 -20.33
N GLU A 31 -19.70 34.13 -21.14
CA GLU A 31 -21.16 34.25 -21.30
C GLU A 31 -21.81 32.98 -21.88
N GLN A 32 -21.03 32.17 -22.62
CA GLN A 32 -21.48 30.90 -23.17
C GLN A 32 -21.58 29.79 -22.11
N THR A 33 -20.94 29.99 -20.95
CA THR A 33 -20.93 29.00 -19.87
C THR A 33 -22.17 29.16 -19.01
N LYS A 34 -22.97 28.10 -18.92
CA LYS A 34 -24.14 28.07 -18.02
C LYS A 34 -23.69 28.24 -16.58
N ASN A 35 -24.44 29.01 -15.80
CA ASN A 35 -24.22 29.13 -14.36
C ASN A 35 -24.17 27.72 -13.72
N PRO A 36 -23.11 27.38 -12.97
CA PRO A 36 -22.99 26.07 -12.33
C PRO A 36 -24.00 25.88 -11.19
N PHE A 37 -24.58 26.95 -10.65
CA PHE A 37 -25.59 26.89 -9.59
C PHE A 37 -27.00 26.94 -10.18
N ARG A 38 -27.88 26.06 -9.69
CA ARG A 38 -29.32 26.10 -9.99
C ARG A 38 -30.13 25.68 -8.77
N LEU A 39 -31.25 26.33 -8.54
CA LEU A 39 -32.21 25.90 -7.52
C LEU A 39 -33.20 24.93 -8.15
N ALA A 40 -33.52 23.85 -7.43
CA ALA A 40 -34.67 23.02 -7.80
C ALA A 40 -35.96 23.84 -7.72
N SER A 41 -36.99 23.44 -8.47
CA SER A 41 -38.26 24.18 -8.55
C SER A 41 -38.95 24.33 -7.19
N ASP A 42 -38.77 23.38 -6.28
CA ASP A 42 -39.30 23.41 -4.91
C ASP A 42 -38.38 24.15 -3.91
N ARG A 43 -37.23 24.65 -4.40
CA ARG A 43 -36.20 25.38 -3.65
C ARG A 43 -35.62 24.61 -2.46
N LYS A 44 -35.84 23.30 -2.39
CA LYS A 44 -35.28 22.45 -1.34
C LYS A 44 -33.85 22.03 -1.65
N GLN A 45 -33.39 22.22 -2.88
CA GLN A 45 -32.12 21.67 -3.34
C GLN A 45 -31.31 22.69 -4.13
N LEU A 46 -30.01 22.69 -3.87
CA LEU A 46 -29.03 23.43 -4.66
C LEU A 46 -28.28 22.43 -5.55
N VAL A 47 -28.39 22.60 -6.86
CA VAL A 47 -27.63 21.86 -7.86
C VAL A 47 -26.34 22.61 -8.17
N ILE A 48 -25.21 21.91 -8.13
CA ILE A 48 -23.86 22.44 -8.34
C ILE A 48 -23.20 21.66 -9.50
N ASP A 49 -23.44 22.13 -10.73
CA ASP A 49 -22.97 21.54 -11.99
C ASP A 49 -21.54 21.97 -12.35
N ILE A 50 -20.58 21.57 -11.52
CA ILE A 50 -19.15 21.79 -11.78
C ILE A 50 -18.55 20.76 -12.76
N ASP A 51 -19.25 19.65 -13.01
CA ASP A 51 -18.88 18.66 -14.04
C ASP A 51 -18.84 19.29 -15.44
N SER A 52 -19.82 20.13 -15.76
CA SER A 52 -19.84 20.87 -17.03
C SER A 52 -18.64 21.81 -17.15
N ILE A 53 -18.27 22.50 -16.08
CA ILE A 53 -17.12 23.42 -16.06
C ILE A 53 -15.82 22.63 -16.24
N ALA A 54 -15.63 21.55 -15.47
CA ALA A 54 -14.45 20.70 -15.55
C ALA A 54 -14.28 20.08 -16.96
N THR A 55 -15.37 19.68 -17.59
CA THR A 55 -15.37 19.15 -18.97
C THR A 55 -14.96 20.22 -19.98
N GLN A 56 -15.47 21.45 -19.85
CA GLN A 56 -15.11 22.55 -20.74
C GLN A 56 -13.64 22.95 -20.59
N VAL A 57 -13.11 22.99 -19.36
CA VAL A 57 -11.69 23.30 -19.12
C VAL A 57 -10.80 22.18 -19.66
N ALA A 58 -11.21 20.91 -19.50
CA ALA A 58 -10.47 19.75 -20.03
C ALA A 58 -10.41 19.72 -21.57
N ALA A 59 -11.34 20.38 -22.26
CA ALA A 59 -11.30 20.55 -23.72
C ALA A 59 -10.36 21.69 -24.18
N LEU A 60 -9.80 22.48 -23.26
CA LEU A 60 -8.83 23.53 -23.58
C LEU A 60 -7.40 22.96 -23.53
N SER A 61 -6.53 23.46 -24.41
CA SER A 61 -5.10 23.13 -24.36
C SER A 61 -4.43 23.79 -23.16
N VAL A 62 -4.19 23.03 -22.08
CA VAL A 62 -3.57 23.50 -20.83
C VAL A 62 -2.10 23.08 -20.80
N HIS A 63 -1.19 24.01 -20.51
CA HIS A 63 0.23 23.69 -20.35
C HIS A 63 0.45 22.71 -19.21
N ASP A 64 1.38 21.77 -19.40
CA ASP A 64 1.79 20.86 -18.33
C ASP A 64 2.37 21.69 -17.16
N PRO A 65 1.79 21.60 -15.94
CA PRO A 65 2.29 22.31 -14.77
C PRO A 65 3.75 21.99 -14.40
N LEU A 66 4.30 20.88 -14.90
CA LEU A 66 5.70 20.47 -14.70
C LEU A 66 6.64 20.96 -15.82
N GLY A 67 6.08 21.45 -16.92
CA GLY A 67 6.83 21.84 -18.13
C GLY A 67 7.81 20.76 -18.58
N GLY A 68 9.00 21.16 -19.03
CA GLY A 68 10.06 20.22 -19.46
C GLY A 68 10.66 19.36 -18.35
N SER A 69 10.27 19.56 -17.08
CA SER A 69 10.81 18.80 -15.94
C SER A 69 9.98 17.57 -15.59
N ALA A 70 8.89 17.30 -16.31
CA ALA A 70 7.96 16.20 -16.04
C ALA A 70 8.67 14.83 -15.91
N HIS A 71 9.65 14.55 -16.76
CA HIS A 71 10.38 13.28 -16.78
C HIS A 71 11.24 13.02 -15.53
N TYR A 72 11.62 14.07 -14.80
CA TYR A 72 12.41 13.95 -13.58
C TYR A 72 11.52 13.78 -12.34
N ALA A 73 10.25 14.17 -12.43
CA ALA A 73 9.32 14.09 -11.31
C ALA A 73 8.88 12.65 -11.07
N ARG A 74 8.99 12.20 -9.82
CA ARG A 74 8.27 11.02 -9.33
C ARG A 74 6.92 11.43 -8.77
N SER A 75 6.86 12.55 -8.06
CA SER A 75 5.63 13.26 -7.69
C SER A 75 5.93 14.76 -7.58
N ALA A 76 4.98 15.63 -7.90
CA ALA A 76 5.13 17.07 -7.74
C ALA A 76 3.74 17.71 -7.66
N THR A 77 3.47 18.44 -6.58
CA THR A 77 2.13 18.96 -6.26
C THR A 77 2.13 20.33 -5.59
N VAL A 78 3.04 20.59 -4.64
CA VAL A 78 3.00 21.81 -3.81
C VAL A 78 4.32 22.58 -3.80
N ASN A 79 5.36 22.05 -4.44
CA ASN A 79 6.60 22.81 -4.66
C ASN A 79 6.41 23.80 -5.82
N PHE A 80 5.89 25.00 -5.51
CA PHE A 80 5.57 26.01 -6.52
C PHE A 80 6.81 26.71 -7.08
N THR A 81 6.73 27.20 -8.33
CA THR A 81 7.71 28.17 -8.84
C THR A 81 7.65 29.46 -8.01
N PRO A 82 8.77 30.17 -7.77
CA PRO A 82 8.78 31.37 -6.93
C PRO A 82 7.73 32.42 -7.33
N GLY A 83 7.60 32.71 -8.63
CA GLY A 83 6.61 33.68 -9.12
C GLY A 83 5.15 33.19 -9.04
N PHE A 84 4.91 31.88 -9.08
CA PHE A 84 3.55 31.34 -8.91
C PHE A 84 3.13 31.29 -7.45
N SER A 85 4.05 30.98 -6.53
CA SER A 85 3.78 30.86 -5.09
C SER A 85 3.08 32.10 -4.53
N ASP A 86 3.56 33.29 -4.90
CA ASP A 86 3.00 34.56 -4.44
C ASP A 86 1.63 34.88 -5.07
N ASN A 87 1.41 34.43 -6.31
CA ASN A 87 0.18 34.70 -7.08
C ASN A 87 -0.93 33.66 -6.87
N PHE A 88 -0.59 32.46 -6.39
CA PHE A 88 -1.53 31.36 -6.20
C PHE A 88 -2.74 31.73 -5.32
N PRO A 89 -2.57 32.37 -4.13
CA PRO A 89 -3.70 32.77 -3.30
C PRO A 89 -4.67 33.73 -4.01
N ASP A 90 -4.15 34.68 -4.79
CA ASP A 90 -4.95 35.67 -5.53
C ASP A 90 -5.75 35.01 -6.67
N GLN A 91 -5.14 34.08 -7.42
CA GLN A 91 -5.86 33.35 -8.48
C GLN A 91 -6.99 32.49 -7.90
N VAL A 92 -6.75 31.80 -6.79
CA VAL A 92 -7.79 31.03 -6.08
C VAL A 92 -8.88 31.97 -5.54
N TRP A 93 -8.51 33.15 -5.01
CA TRP A 93 -9.46 34.15 -4.55
C TRP A 93 -10.34 34.66 -5.69
N LYS A 94 -9.78 34.96 -6.87
CA LYS A 94 -10.56 35.37 -8.06
C LYS A 94 -11.58 34.31 -8.49
N ILE A 95 -11.21 33.03 -8.46
CA ILE A 95 -12.14 31.92 -8.74
C ILE A 95 -13.25 31.87 -7.68
N ARG A 96 -12.90 31.99 -6.40
CA ARG A 96 -13.87 32.02 -5.29
C ARG A 96 -14.86 33.18 -5.44
N THR A 97 -14.37 34.40 -5.69
CA THR A 97 -15.20 35.59 -5.87
C THR A 97 -16.16 35.40 -7.04
N ARG A 98 -15.67 34.86 -8.17
CA ARG A 98 -16.55 34.61 -9.32
C ARG A 98 -17.63 33.56 -9.02
N LEU A 99 -17.29 32.49 -8.32
CA LEU A 99 -18.28 31.50 -7.89
C LEU A 99 -19.30 32.09 -6.91
N GLN A 100 -18.87 32.98 -6.02
CA GLN A 100 -19.75 33.68 -5.11
C GLN A 100 -20.75 34.57 -5.89
N GLU A 101 -20.28 35.39 -6.83
CA GLU A 101 -21.14 36.21 -7.71
C GLU A 101 -22.18 35.37 -8.45
N LEU A 102 -21.75 34.22 -9.01
CA LEU A 102 -22.63 33.29 -9.73
C LEU A 102 -23.67 32.63 -8.81
N LEU A 103 -23.31 32.35 -7.55
CA LEU A 103 -24.26 31.83 -6.57
C LEU A 103 -25.26 32.91 -6.15
N GLU A 104 -24.76 34.11 -5.84
CA GLU A 104 -25.59 35.26 -5.44
C GLU A 104 -26.58 35.64 -6.54
N SER A 105 -26.19 35.58 -7.82
CA SER A 105 -27.11 35.85 -8.92
C SER A 105 -28.31 34.92 -8.95
N VAL A 106 -28.13 33.64 -8.57
CA VAL A 106 -29.22 32.66 -8.48
C VAL A 106 -30.09 32.90 -7.24
N LEU A 107 -29.48 33.38 -6.14
CA LEU A 107 -30.22 33.69 -4.91
C LEU A 107 -31.05 34.98 -5.03
N LEU A 108 -30.66 35.92 -5.89
CA LEU A 108 -31.45 37.13 -6.22
C LEU A 108 -32.77 36.81 -6.94
N GLU A 109 -32.90 35.63 -7.56
CA GLU A 109 -34.17 35.17 -8.14
C GLU A 109 -35.19 34.76 -7.05
N LEU A 110 -34.77 34.68 -5.78
CA LEU A 110 -35.66 34.39 -4.67
C LEU A 110 -36.37 35.67 -4.19
N PRO A 111 -37.68 35.60 -3.88
CA PRO A 111 -38.47 36.77 -3.45
C PRO A 111 -37.91 37.53 -2.25
N ASP A 112 -37.10 36.85 -1.42
CA ASP A 112 -36.61 37.36 -0.14
C ASP A 112 -35.14 37.86 -0.20
N ASN A 113 -34.48 37.88 -1.37
CA ASN A 113 -33.08 38.30 -1.55
C ASN A 113 -32.13 37.77 -0.45
N ARG A 114 -32.20 36.46 -0.18
CA ARG A 114 -31.50 35.83 0.95
C ARG A 114 -29.98 35.83 0.70
N SER A 115 -29.22 36.17 1.74
CA SER A 115 -27.77 35.92 1.75
C SER A 115 -27.46 34.42 1.67
N ILE A 116 -26.23 34.07 1.26
CA ILE A 116 -25.77 32.67 1.21
C ILE A 116 -25.96 31.97 2.56
N ASP A 117 -25.63 32.62 3.68
CA ASP A 117 -25.76 32.05 5.02
C ASP A 117 -27.23 31.75 5.39
N GLN A 118 -28.13 32.68 5.09
CA GLN A 118 -29.56 32.49 5.30
C GLN A 118 -30.10 31.36 4.40
N PHE A 119 -29.68 31.31 3.14
CA PHE A 119 -30.07 30.25 2.22
C PHE A 119 -29.64 28.87 2.74
N VAL A 120 -28.37 28.72 3.11
CA VAL A 120 -27.84 27.44 3.63
C VAL A 120 -28.53 27.05 4.93
N SER A 121 -28.76 28.00 5.85
CA SER A 121 -29.51 27.74 7.07
C SER A 121 -30.92 27.18 6.82
N ASN A 122 -31.53 27.52 5.69
CA ASN A 122 -32.84 26.97 5.27
C ASN A 122 -32.75 25.59 4.62
N LEU A 123 -31.60 25.23 4.04
CA LEU A 123 -31.33 23.89 3.51
C LEU A 123 -31.00 22.87 4.61
N VAL A 124 -30.55 23.35 5.77
CA VAL A 124 -30.23 22.50 6.91
C VAL A 124 -31.51 21.87 7.51
N THR A 125 -31.40 20.61 7.91
CA THR A 125 -32.47 19.80 8.53
C THR A 125 -32.03 19.30 9.91
N SER A 126 -32.99 18.88 10.76
CA SER A 126 -32.61 18.20 11.99
C SER A 126 -32.18 16.77 11.66
N LEU A 127 -31.17 16.24 12.36
CA LEU A 127 -30.78 14.83 12.17
C LEU A 127 -31.93 13.88 12.54
N THR A 128 -32.82 14.29 13.46
CA THR A 128 -34.03 13.56 13.83
C THR A 128 -35.01 13.38 12.67
N ASP A 129 -34.96 14.25 11.66
CA ASP A 129 -35.83 14.14 10.47
C ASP A 129 -35.45 12.92 9.61
N PHE A 130 -34.22 12.41 9.79
CA PHE A 130 -33.76 11.18 9.18
C PHE A 130 -33.95 9.95 10.08
N GLN A 131 -34.63 10.07 11.22
CA GLN A 131 -34.87 8.93 12.10
C GLN A 131 -36.01 8.04 11.56
N GLY A 132 -35.77 6.72 11.50
CA GLY A 132 -36.79 5.74 11.09
C GLY A 132 -36.70 4.41 11.83
N LYS A 133 -37.41 3.38 11.37
CA LYS A 133 -37.30 2.02 11.95
C LYS A 133 -36.20 1.18 11.29
N THR A 134 -35.97 1.41 10.01
CA THR A 134 -35.02 0.65 9.19
C THR A 134 -34.19 1.60 8.33
N PRO A 135 -32.92 1.26 8.02
CA PRO A 135 -32.11 2.04 7.11
C PRO A 135 -32.72 2.07 5.71
N LYS A 136 -32.75 3.25 5.08
CA LYS A 136 -33.19 3.43 3.68
C LYS A 136 -32.19 4.28 2.91
N LEU A 137 -32.28 4.24 1.59
CA LEU A 137 -31.37 4.95 0.70
C LEU A 137 -31.52 6.48 0.80
N ASP A 138 -32.68 6.97 1.23
CA ASP A 138 -33.07 8.38 1.41
C ASP A 138 -32.46 9.06 2.66
N PHE A 139 -31.36 8.52 3.19
CA PHE A 139 -30.73 8.89 4.46
C PHE A 139 -31.47 8.44 5.74
N THR A 140 -32.66 7.82 5.67
CA THR A 140 -33.34 7.33 6.88
C THR A 140 -32.51 6.29 7.62
N TYR A 141 -32.39 6.42 8.95
CA TYR A 141 -31.62 5.53 9.82
C TYR A 141 -32.22 5.42 11.23
N PRO A 142 -32.15 4.27 11.92
CA PRO A 142 -32.87 4.10 13.18
C PRO A 142 -32.36 4.86 14.40
N PHE A 143 -31.08 5.24 14.42
CA PHE A 143 -30.41 5.89 15.57
C PHE A 143 -30.80 5.27 16.93
N GLY A 144 -30.97 3.95 16.97
CA GLY A 144 -31.51 3.25 18.12
C GLY A 144 -30.50 3.04 19.26
N ASN A 145 -31.01 2.48 20.35
CA ASN A 145 -30.21 1.88 21.41
C ASN A 145 -29.94 0.40 21.05
N TYR A 146 -28.69 -0.01 21.19
CA TYR A 146 -28.20 -1.36 20.92
C TYR A 146 -27.81 -2.01 22.26
N PRO A 147 -28.76 -2.63 22.98
CA PRO A 147 -28.46 -3.35 24.21
C PRO A 147 -27.83 -4.72 23.92
N GLY A 148 -27.19 -5.29 24.94
CA GLY A 148 -26.73 -6.68 24.89
C GLY A 148 -25.53 -6.93 23.96
N LEU A 149 -24.79 -5.90 23.57
CA LEU A 149 -23.52 -6.07 22.87
C LEU A 149 -22.54 -6.79 23.78
N ARG A 150 -21.71 -7.66 23.19
CA ARG A 150 -20.76 -8.49 23.94
C ARG A 150 -19.35 -8.29 23.38
N LYS A 151 -18.39 -8.30 24.29
CA LYS A 151 -16.96 -8.31 24.05
C LYS A 151 -16.42 -9.59 24.68
N GLN A 152 -15.60 -10.31 23.91
CA GLN A 152 -14.86 -11.49 24.37
C GLN A 152 -13.38 -11.14 24.32
N ARG A 153 -12.68 -11.28 25.44
CA ARG A 153 -11.22 -11.19 25.43
C ARG A 153 -10.64 -12.43 24.78
N LEU A 154 -9.67 -12.23 23.89
CA LEU A 154 -8.92 -13.28 23.25
C LEU A 154 -7.47 -13.24 23.73
N SER A 155 -6.89 -14.40 24.01
CA SER A 155 -5.46 -14.52 24.32
C SER A 155 -4.80 -15.61 23.49
N VAL A 156 -3.49 -15.45 23.34
CA VAL A 156 -2.64 -16.48 22.75
C VAL A 156 -2.28 -17.46 23.88
N ASN A 157 -3.21 -18.32 24.28
CA ASN A 157 -3.01 -19.25 25.39
C ASN A 157 -2.10 -20.41 24.95
N LYS A 158 -1.14 -20.78 25.80
CA LYS A 158 -0.22 -21.92 25.60
C LYS A 158 -0.75 -23.23 26.21
N THR A 159 -1.98 -23.24 26.72
CA THR A 159 -2.57 -24.41 27.37
C THR A 159 -2.92 -25.50 26.35
N ALA A 160 -2.82 -26.76 26.76
CA ALA A 160 -3.12 -27.92 25.90
C ALA A 160 -4.63 -28.09 25.60
N ASP A 161 -5.52 -27.41 26.32
CA ASP A 161 -6.95 -27.39 26.00
C ASP A 161 -7.20 -26.47 24.79
N HIS A 162 -7.56 -27.11 23.69
CA HIS A 162 -7.73 -26.52 22.37
C HIS A 162 -9.20 -26.37 21.96
N SER A 163 -10.13 -26.66 22.86
CA SER A 163 -11.57 -26.58 22.60
C SER A 163 -12.09 -25.14 22.44
N ARG A 164 -11.32 -24.17 22.93
CA ARG A 164 -11.70 -22.74 23.01
C ARG A 164 -11.03 -21.85 21.98
N ASP A 165 -10.27 -22.43 21.08
CA ASP A 165 -9.62 -21.65 20.05
C ASP A 165 -10.63 -21.14 19.01
N LEU A 166 -10.57 -19.85 18.68
CA LEU A 166 -11.54 -19.18 17.81
C LEU A 166 -10.94 -18.68 16.50
N LEU A 167 -9.69 -18.23 16.52
CA LEU A 167 -9.03 -17.65 15.36
C LEU A 167 -7.62 -18.20 15.19
N LYS A 168 -7.18 -18.31 13.93
CA LYS A 168 -5.89 -18.86 13.53
C LYS A 168 -5.07 -17.84 12.75
N PHE A 169 -3.80 -17.71 13.11
CA PHE A 169 -2.86 -16.79 12.49
C PHE A 169 -1.52 -17.49 12.23
N HIS A 170 -0.93 -17.29 11.05
CA HIS A 170 0.42 -17.78 10.77
C HIS A 170 1.41 -16.62 10.79
N LYS A 171 2.47 -16.79 11.59
CA LYS A 171 3.53 -15.81 11.79
C LYS A 171 4.84 -16.36 11.23
N ILE A 172 5.62 -15.52 10.58
CA ILE A 172 7.03 -15.80 10.28
C ILE A 172 7.88 -14.93 11.22
N THR A 173 8.89 -15.55 11.83
CA THR A 173 9.99 -14.85 12.50
C THR A 173 11.27 -15.18 11.74
N ILE A 174 11.98 -14.16 11.29
CA ILE A 174 13.31 -14.27 10.69
C ILE A 174 14.28 -13.65 11.69
N THR A 175 15.22 -14.44 12.19
CA THR A 175 16.30 -13.99 13.06
C THR A 175 17.59 -13.99 12.28
N VAL A 176 18.38 -12.90 12.37
CA VAL A 176 19.74 -12.80 11.83
C VAL A 176 20.66 -12.52 13.01
N LEU A 177 21.75 -13.29 13.11
CA LEU A 177 22.71 -13.20 14.21
C LEU A 177 23.94 -12.40 13.78
N ASN A 178 24.52 -11.67 14.72
CA ASN A 178 25.80 -10.97 14.64
C ASN A 178 25.94 -10.07 13.39
N SER A 179 24.87 -9.39 12.97
CA SER A 179 24.94 -8.49 11.80
C SER A 179 25.96 -7.35 11.98
N ALA A 180 26.23 -6.96 13.23
CA ALA A 180 27.27 -5.99 13.58
C ALA A 180 28.71 -6.49 13.28
N GLU A 181 28.95 -7.81 13.29
CA GLU A 181 30.27 -8.41 13.08
C GLU A 181 30.60 -8.60 11.60
N PHE A 182 29.67 -8.31 10.68
CA PHE A 182 29.85 -8.52 9.24
C PHE A 182 31.13 -7.92 8.67
N ASN A 183 31.52 -6.72 9.13
CA ASN A 183 32.76 -6.08 8.66
C ASN A 183 33.99 -6.93 9.01
N SER A 184 34.06 -7.41 10.26
CA SER A 184 35.16 -8.25 10.70
C SER A 184 35.19 -9.60 9.98
N GLU A 185 34.02 -10.21 9.76
CA GLU A 185 33.88 -11.45 9.00
C GLU A 185 34.31 -11.28 7.53
N LEU A 186 33.90 -10.19 6.87
CA LEU A 186 34.31 -9.89 5.50
C LEU A 186 35.82 -9.64 5.41
N ARG A 187 36.39 -8.87 6.33
CA ARG A 187 37.84 -8.60 6.38
C ARG A 187 38.65 -9.88 6.56
N ASN A 188 38.27 -10.71 7.53
CA ASN A 188 38.93 -12.00 7.78
C ASN A 188 38.80 -12.92 6.56
N GLY A 189 37.64 -12.93 5.90
CA GLY A 189 37.41 -13.64 4.64
C GLY A 189 38.36 -13.20 3.52
N LEU A 190 38.57 -11.90 3.34
CA LEU A 190 39.51 -11.35 2.35
C LEU A 190 40.97 -11.73 2.68
N ILE A 191 41.37 -11.63 3.95
CA ILE A 191 42.71 -12.03 4.40
C ILE A 191 42.95 -13.52 4.15
N ASN A 192 41.97 -14.38 4.47
CA ASN A 192 42.05 -15.81 4.21
C ASN A 192 42.14 -16.11 2.71
N TYR A 193 41.41 -15.36 1.88
CA TYR A 193 41.50 -15.44 0.43
C TYR A 193 42.92 -15.11 -0.06
N ILE A 194 43.50 -14.00 0.42
CA ILE A 194 44.87 -13.59 0.07
C ILE A 194 45.87 -14.69 0.44
N ASN A 195 45.79 -15.20 1.67
CA ASN A 195 46.67 -16.26 2.16
C ASN A 195 46.56 -17.57 1.40
N THR A 196 45.40 -17.86 0.78
CA THR A 196 45.16 -19.12 0.09
C THR A 196 45.47 -19.02 -1.40
N GLU A 197 44.89 -18.05 -2.11
CA GLU A 197 45.01 -17.94 -3.57
C GLU A 197 46.32 -17.30 -4.01
N PHE A 198 46.90 -16.42 -3.19
CA PHE A 198 48.16 -15.75 -3.48
C PHE A 198 49.31 -16.25 -2.58
N ALA A 199 49.22 -17.49 -2.08
CA ALA A 199 50.27 -18.08 -1.25
C ALA A 199 51.66 -18.11 -1.92
N GLY A 200 51.70 -18.14 -3.27
CA GLY A 200 52.92 -18.23 -4.07
C GLY A 200 53.48 -16.90 -4.59
N VAL A 201 52.90 -15.74 -4.24
CA VAL A 201 53.40 -14.42 -4.66
C VAL A 201 54.48 -13.90 -3.70
N SER A 202 55.18 -12.82 -4.06
CA SER A 202 56.25 -12.27 -3.21
C SER A 202 55.68 -11.69 -1.91
N GLU A 203 56.50 -11.61 -0.85
CA GLU A 203 56.05 -11.01 0.42
C GLU A 203 55.66 -9.53 0.24
N SER A 204 56.37 -8.79 -0.61
CA SER A 204 56.06 -7.40 -0.93
C SER A 204 54.70 -7.26 -1.62
N ASP A 205 54.39 -8.12 -2.59
CA ASP A 205 53.09 -8.09 -3.28
C ASP A 205 51.95 -8.47 -2.31
N ARG A 206 52.22 -9.39 -1.37
CA ARG A 206 51.24 -9.81 -0.38
C ARG A 206 50.97 -8.72 0.66
N GLU A 207 52.00 -7.96 1.07
CA GLU A 207 51.84 -6.77 1.90
C GLU A 207 50.99 -5.70 1.20
N GLU A 208 51.23 -5.44 -0.09
CA GLU A 208 50.40 -4.51 -0.87
C GLU A 208 48.93 -4.96 -0.93
N LEU A 209 48.66 -6.26 -1.08
CA LEU A 209 47.29 -6.79 -1.02
C LEU A 209 46.61 -6.57 0.34
N TYR A 210 47.36 -6.63 1.45
CA TYR A 210 46.82 -6.31 2.77
C TYR A 210 46.54 -4.81 2.93
N ASP A 211 47.43 -3.95 2.43
CA ASP A 211 47.22 -2.50 2.43
C ASP A 211 45.95 -2.13 1.63
N ILE A 212 45.71 -2.79 0.49
CA ILE A 212 44.46 -2.63 -0.28
C ILE A 212 43.23 -3.00 0.55
N VAL A 213 43.26 -4.09 1.34
CA VAL A 213 42.13 -4.44 2.23
C VAL A 213 41.88 -3.33 3.26
N ASP A 214 42.94 -2.82 3.88
CA ASP A 214 42.86 -1.78 4.91
C ASP A 214 42.31 -0.46 4.34
N ASP A 215 42.70 -0.10 3.11
CA ASP A 215 42.18 1.08 2.42
C ASP A 215 40.71 0.92 2.03
N LEU A 216 40.31 -0.25 1.54
CA LEU A 216 38.91 -0.56 1.23
C LEU A 216 38.02 -0.46 2.48
N GLU A 217 38.49 -0.92 3.65
CA GLU A 217 37.73 -0.83 4.91
C GLU A 217 37.60 0.60 5.44
N LYS A 218 38.56 1.48 5.14
CA LYS A 218 38.56 2.88 5.60
C LYS A 218 37.75 3.82 4.70
N ASP A 219 37.67 3.56 3.40
CA ASP A 219 36.94 4.43 2.46
C ASP A 219 35.44 4.08 2.37
N PRO A 220 34.50 4.95 2.81
CA PRO A 220 33.06 4.72 2.70
C PRO A 220 32.53 4.56 1.26
N LYS A 221 33.32 4.91 0.23
CA LYS A 221 32.95 4.78 -1.18
C LYS A 221 33.49 3.52 -1.85
N SER A 222 34.24 2.71 -1.10
CA SER A 222 34.89 1.50 -1.58
C SER A 222 33.90 0.39 -1.94
N ASP A 223 34.38 -0.62 -2.67
CA ASP A 223 33.60 -1.81 -2.99
C ASP A 223 33.24 -2.64 -1.73
N PHE A 224 34.02 -2.52 -0.65
CA PHE A 224 33.72 -3.13 0.65
C PHE A 224 32.42 -2.57 1.22
N TYR A 225 32.27 -1.23 1.28
CA TYR A 225 31.04 -0.61 1.75
C TYR A 225 29.86 -0.80 0.80
N ARG A 226 30.10 -0.86 -0.52
CA ARG A 226 29.05 -1.19 -1.50
C ARG A 226 28.49 -2.58 -1.26
N LEU A 227 29.35 -3.58 -1.07
CA LEU A 227 28.92 -4.95 -0.76
C LEU A 227 28.16 -5.00 0.56
N LYS A 228 28.65 -4.32 1.61
CA LYS A 228 27.97 -4.17 2.90
C LYS A 228 26.56 -3.60 2.73
N HIS A 229 26.41 -2.49 2.00
CA HIS A 229 25.11 -1.87 1.76
C HIS A 229 24.16 -2.79 0.98
N ILE A 230 24.66 -3.52 -0.02
CA ILE A 230 23.84 -4.47 -0.77
C ILE A 230 23.37 -5.61 0.15
N ALA A 231 24.27 -6.20 0.94
CA ALA A 231 23.94 -7.23 1.91
C ALA A 231 22.89 -6.73 2.92
N ASP A 232 23.04 -5.51 3.41
CA ASP A 232 22.12 -4.88 4.35
C ASP A 232 20.70 -4.75 3.76
N THR A 233 20.58 -4.26 2.52
CA THR A 233 19.29 -3.91 1.92
C THR A 233 18.53 -5.08 1.26
N GLU A 234 19.21 -6.16 0.86
CA GLU A 234 18.62 -7.16 -0.04
C GLU A 234 18.49 -8.56 0.62
N THR A 235 19.24 -8.84 1.68
CA THR A 235 19.25 -10.15 2.35
C THR A 235 17.90 -10.53 2.93
N LEU A 236 17.21 -9.60 3.60
CA LEU A 236 15.88 -9.86 4.17
C LEU A 236 14.87 -10.26 3.07
N GLY A 237 15.00 -9.68 1.88
CA GLY A 237 14.19 -10.04 0.71
C GLY A 237 14.41 -11.48 0.27
N GLN A 238 15.67 -11.93 0.23
CA GLN A 238 15.99 -13.32 -0.09
C GLN A 238 15.53 -14.29 1.01
N LEU A 239 15.65 -13.94 2.30
CA LEU A 239 15.15 -14.76 3.42
C LEU A 239 13.64 -14.94 3.35
N LYS A 240 12.90 -13.87 3.01
CA LYS A 240 11.45 -13.92 2.76
C LYS A 240 11.10 -14.89 1.63
N LYS A 241 11.86 -14.88 0.55
CA LYS A 241 11.68 -15.84 -0.57
C LYS A 241 11.89 -17.29 -0.13
N GLN A 242 12.88 -17.56 0.72
CA GLN A 242 13.08 -18.90 1.29
C GLN A 242 11.96 -19.30 2.26
N ALA A 243 11.46 -18.37 3.08
CA ALA A 243 10.32 -18.59 3.96
C ALA A 243 9.05 -19.02 3.19
N GLN A 244 8.83 -18.50 1.97
CA GLN A 244 7.73 -18.94 1.10
C GLN A 244 7.86 -20.45 0.78
N ILE A 245 9.05 -20.93 0.46
CA ILE A 245 9.29 -22.35 0.13
C ILE A 245 9.08 -23.20 1.38
N HIS A 246 9.68 -22.84 2.52
CA HIS A 246 9.52 -23.59 3.77
C HIS A 246 8.07 -23.67 4.24
N TYR A 247 7.28 -22.61 4.05
CA TYR A 247 5.87 -22.67 4.37
C TYR A 247 5.09 -23.65 3.49
N LEU A 248 5.37 -23.71 2.18
CA LEU A 248 4.77 -24.72 1.30
C LEU A 248 5.15 -26.14 1.74
N GLU A 249 6.39 -26.37 2.20
CA GLU A 249 6.83 -27.66 2.76
C GLU A 249 6.05 -28.03 4.03
N ILE A 250 5.82 -27.07 4.94
CA ILE A 250 4.97 -27.27 6.12
C ILE A 250 3.55 -27.65 5.70
N LEU A 251 2.97 -26.94 4.72
CA LEU A 251 1.64 -27.25 4.21
C LEU A 251 1.60 -28.65 3.60
N LYS A 252 2.61 -29.06 2.84
CA LYS A 252 2.71 -30.41 2.27
C LYS A 252 2.67 -31.48 3.37
N ARG A 253 3.45 -31.31 4.45
CA ARG A 253 3.44 -32.23 5.59
C ARG A 253 2.10 -32.27 6.31
N ALA A 254 1.34 -31.19 6.28
CA ALA A 254 0.03 -31.08 6.94
C ALA A 254 -1.14 -31.68 6.11
N ILE A 255 -0.94 -31.96 4.81
CA ILE A 255 -1.98 -32.58 3.98
C ILE A 255 -2.19 -34.03 4.41
N ASN A 256 -3.43 -34.37 4.79
CA ASN A 256 -3.82 -35.75 5.01
C ASN A 256 -4.06 -36.47 3.66
N THR A 257 -3.02 -37.12 3.14
CA THR A 257 -3.06 -37.86 1.88
C THR A 257 -3.94 -39.11 1.93
N SER A 258 -4.17 -39.68 3.12
CA SER A 258 -5.05 -40.84 3.30
C SER A 258 -6.54 -40.51 3.25
N ALA A 259 -6.91 -39.23 3.41
CA ALA A 259 -8.32 -38.83 3.47
C ALA A 259 -9.05 -38.95 2.12
N SER A 260 -8.36 -38.78 0.99
CA SER A 260 -8.92 -38.99 -0.34
C SER A 260 -7.84 -39.12 -1.42
N PRO A 261 -8.13 -39.80 -2.55
CA PRO A 261 -7.24 -39.80 -3.71
C PRO A 261 -6.95 -38.39 -4.25
N GLY A 262 -7.92 -37.47 -4.12
CA GLY A 262 -7.75 -36.06 -4.51
C GLY A 262 -6.68 -35.35 -3.68
N ASN A 263 -6.62 -35.60 -2.36
CA ASN A 263 -5.59 -35.06 -1.49
C ASN A 263 -4.20 -35.62 -1.83
N ALA A 264 -4.09 -36.91 -2.12
CA ALA A 264 -2.83 -37.51 -2.54
C ALA A 264 -2.32 -36.88 -3.84
N LYS A 265 -3.19 -36.64 -4.83
CA LYS A 265 -2.83 -35.93 -6.07
C LYS A 265 -2.41 -34.48 -5.80
N ALA A 266 -3.17 -33.75 -5.00
CA ALA A 266 -2.85 -32.37 -4.65
C ALA A 266 -1.50 -32.26 -3.91
N ALA A 267 -1.16 -33.22 -3.04
CA ALA A 267 0.14 -33.26 -2.39
C ALA A 267 1.30 -33.42 -3.40
N ILE A 268 1.09 -34.20 -4.47
CA ILE A 268 2.06 -34.33 -5.57
C ILE A 268 2.19 -33.01 -6.34
N TYR A 269 1.09 -32.32 -6.65
CA TYR A 269 1.14 -31.01 -7.32
C TYR A 269 1.84 -29.96 -6.47
N LEU A 270 1.64 -29.97 -5.14
CA LEU A 270 2.36 -29.09 -4.22
C LEU A 270 3.85 -29.43 -4.16
N GLU A 271 4.19 -30.72 -4.15
CA GLU A 271 5.57 -31.18 -4.21
C GLU A 271 6.27 -30.73 -5.48
N ASP A 272 5.60 -30.87 -6.64
CA ASP A 272 6.17 -30.40 -7.90
C ASP A 272 6.38 -28.89 -7.87
N LEU A 273 5.40 -28.10 -7.38
CA LEU A 273 5.57 -26.66 -7.19
C LEU A 273 6.80 -26.33 -6.33
N ILE A 274 6.95 -26.96 -5.17
CA ILE A 274 8.12 -26.75 -4.29
C ILE A 274 9.42 -27.07 -5.03
N ARG A 275 9.47 -28.22 -5.71
CA ARG A 275 10.63 -28.66 -6.50
C ARG A 275 10.97 -27.64 -7.60
N ARG A 276 9.97 -27.16 -8.34
CA ARG A 276 10.11 -26.19 -9.44
C ARG A 276 10.62 -24.84 -8.95
N LEU A 277 10.16 -24.37 -7.80
CA LEU A 277 10.66 -23.15 -7.17
C LEU A 277 12.14 -23.28 -6.76
N LYS A 278 12.53 -24.43 -6.20
CA LYS A 278 13.94 -24.75 -5.89
C LYS A 278 14.79 -24.84 -7.17
N LEU A 279 14.28 -25.44 -8.24
CA LEU A 279 14.96 -25.51 -9.54
C LEU A 279 15.19 -24.13 -10.15
N ILE A 280 14.21 -23.21 -10.08
CA ILE A 280 14.41 -21.82 -10.53
C ILE A 280 15.57 -21.19 -9.77
N ASN A 281 15.61 -21.35 -8.43
CA ASN A 281 16.70 -20.82 -7.61
C ASN A 281 18.06 -21.44 -7.96
N HIS A 282 18.10 -22.73 -8.27
CA HIS A 282 19.33 -23.39 -8.71
C HIS A 282 19.78 -22.86 -10.08
N TYR A 283 18.87 -22.82 -11.06
CA TYR A 283 19.13 -22.38 -12.43
C TYR A 283 19.66 -20.94 -12.52
N ILE A 284 19.05 -19.99 -11.80
CA ILE A 284 19.49 -18.58 -11.85
C ILE A 284 20.81 -18.34 -11.10
N ASN A 285 21.20 -19.24 -10.20
CA ASN A 285 22.40 -19.12 -9.36
C ASN A 285 23.56 -20.03 -9.81
N ASP A 286 23.47 -20.62 -11.01
CA ASP A 286 24.51 -21.48 -11.58
C ASP A 286 25.81 -20.71 -11.82
N ILE A 287 26.86 -21.02 -11.07
CA ILE A 287 28.13 -20.30 -11.13
C ILE A 287 28.88 -20.51 -12.45
N ASN A 288 28.54 -21.56 -13.21
CA ASN A 288 29.23 -21.91 -14.45
C ASN A 288 28.71 -21.13 -15.66
N LYS A 289 27.58 -20.42 -15.52
CA LYS A 289 26.99 -19.64 -16.61
C LYS A 289 27.28 -18.15 -16.46
N ALA A 290 27.68 -17.51 -17.56
CA ALA A 290 27.90 -16.07 -17.60
C ALA A 290 26.57 -15.31 -17.56
N ASP A 291 26.59 -14.06 -17.08
CA ASP A 291 25.36 -13.25 -16.96
C ASP A 291 24.68 -13.00 -18.31
N GLY A 292 25.46 -12.83 -19.37
CA GLY A 292 24.94 -12.60 -20.72
C GLY A 292 24.09 -13.77 -21.25
N GLU A 293 24.24 -14.98 -20.69
CA GLU A 293 23.44 -16.15 -21.08
C GLU A 293 21.98 -16.05 -20.64
N TYR A 294 21.68 -15.21 -19.64
CA TYR A 294 20.33 -14.98 -19.11
C TYR A 294 19.68 -13.72 -19.66
N LEU A 295 20.38 -13.00 -20.56
CA LEU A 295 19.89 -11.78 -21.18
C LEU A 295 18.91 -12.13 -22.31
N VAL A 296 17.63 -11.79 -22.13
CA VAL A 296 16.56 -12.00 -23.09
C VAL A 296 15.91 -10.68 -23.48
N ASN A 297 15.19 -10.65 -24.61
CA ASN A 297 14.54 -9.43 -25.07
C ASN A 297 13.14 -9.67 -25.66
N TYR A 298 12.28 -8.66 -25.56
CA TYR A 298 10.95 -8.61 -26.19
C TYR A 298 10.51 -7.16 -26.33
N ALA A 299 9.94 -6.77 -27.47
CA ALA A 299 9.47 -5.42 -27.76
C ALA A 299 10.54 -4.34 -27.49
N GLU A 300 11.75 -4.59 -28.00
CA GLU A 300 12.96 -3.74 -27.86
C GLU A 300 13.50 -3.60 -26.42
N VAL A 301 12.96 -4.37 -25.46
CA VAL A 301 13.31 -4.29 -24.05
C VAL A 301 14.09 -5.53 -23.64
N SER A 302 15.27 -5.31 -23.05
CA SER A 302 16.15 -6.39 -22.58
C SER A 302 16.07 -6.58 -21.05
N VAL A 303 16.12 -7.84 -20.63
CA VAL A 303 16.00 -8.27 -19.24
C VAL A 303 16.97 -9.40 -18.96
N ASN A 304 17.71 -9.31 -17.86
CA ASN A 304 18.46 -10.45 -17.33
C ASN A 304 17.56 -11.22 -16.34
N TYR A 305 17.35 -12.52 -16.59
CA TYR A 305 16.53 -13.33 -15.68
C TYR A 305 17.12 -13.48 -14.28
N ARG A 306 18.45 -13.47 -14.11
CA ARG A 306 19.07 -13.47 -12.78
C ARG A 306 18.63 -12.27 -11.94
N ASP A 307 18.61 -11.08 -12.55
CA ASP A 307 18.23 -9.83 -11.87
C ASP A 307 16.74 -9.74 -11.54
N VAL A 308 15.90 -10.39 -12.35
CA VAL A 308 14.45 -10.44 -12.09
C VAL A 308 14.14 -11.36 -10.93
N PHE A 309 14.75 -12.54 -10.90
CA PHE A 309 14.44 -13.58 -9.93
C PHE A 309 15.29 -13.53 -8.66
N SER A 310 16.29 -12.63 -8.57
CA SER A 310 16.96 -12.30 -7.30
C SER A 310 16.05 -11.53 -6.33
N ARG A 311 14.99 -10.88 -6.83
CA ARG A 311 14.06 -10.08 -6.03
C ARG A 311 13.16 -10.94 -5.15
N ALA A 312 12.82 -10.41 -3.97
CA ALA A 312 11.96 -11.05 -2.98
C ALA A 312 10.54 -11.38 -3.49
N ASP A 313 10.00 -10.54 -4.38
CA ASP A 313 8.63 -10.62 -4.86
C ASP A 313 8.49 -11.38 -6.19
N ALA A 314 9.57 -11.97 -6.70
CA ALA A 314 9.60 -12.60 -8.02
C ALA A 314 8.55 -13.71 -8.20
N PHE A 315 8.19 -14.42 -7.12
CA PHE A 315 7.19 -15.49 -7.15
C PHE A 315 5.74 -15.03 -6.93
N ASN A 316 5.51 -13.76 -6.57
CA ASN A 316 4.17 -13.25 -6.22
C ASN A 316 3.17 -13.27 -7.38
N ARG A 317 3.64 -13.49 -8.61
CA ARG A 317 2.82 -13.65 -9.83
C ARG A 317 2.18 -15.02 -9.97
N LEU A 318 2.61 -16.02 -9.20
CA LEU A 318 2.02 -17.35 -9.22
C LEU A 318 0.58 -17.35 -8.67
N PRO A 319 -0.29 -18.26 -9.15
CA PRO A 319 -1.65 -18.41 -8.66
C PRO A 319 -1.70 -18.95 -7.23
N ILE A 320 -0.81 -19.89 -6.89
CA ILE A 320 -0.66 -20.45 -5.55
C ILE A 320 0.75 -20.18 -5.05
N ILE A 321 0.88 -19.28 -4.08
CA ILE A 321 2.15 -18.92 -3.44
C ILE A 321 1.87 -18.26 -2.08
N PRO A 322 2.71 -18.47 -1.06
CA PRO A 322 2.57 -17.75 0.20
C PRO A 322 2.95 -16.28 0.01
N ILE A 323 2.21 -15.39 0.65
CA ILE A 323 2.46 -13.95 0.64
C ILE A 323 2.79 -13.53 2.06
N ILE A 324 3.97 -12.95 2.23
CA ILE A 324 4.44 -12.40 3.49
C ILE A 324 3.94 -10.94 3.54
N GLU A 325 3.00 -10.67 4.44
CA GLU A 325 2.29 -9.40 4.53
C GLU A 325 1.93 -9.08 5.99
N GLY A 326 1.90 -7.81 6.35
CA GLY A 326 1.65 -7.35 7.71
C GLY A 326 2.90 -7.50 8.57
N TYR A 327 3.67 -6.43 8.69
CA TYR A 327 4.84 -6.41 9.56
C TYR A 327 4.37 -6.26 11.00
N LEU A 328 4.72 -7.23 11.84
CA LEU A 328 4.23 -7.30 13.21
C LEU A 328 5.19 -6.73 14.24
N GLY A 329 6.49 -6.73 13.94
CA GLY A 329 7.49 -6.20 14.86
C GLY A 329 8.92 -6.46 14.42
N GLU A 330 9.79 -5.59 14.89
CA GLU A 330 11.24 -5.62 14.74
C GLU A 330 11.82 -5.55 16.15
N SER A 331 12.85 -6.34 16.44
CA SER A 331 13.57 -6.23 17.70
C SER A 331 15.05 -6.51 17.49
N THR A 332 15.87 -5.67 18.10
CA THR A 332 17.32 -5.84 18.18
C THR A 332 17.66 -6.17 19.62
N ASP A 333 18.33 -7.30 19.83
CA ASP A 333 18.94 -7.68 21.11
C ASP A 333 20.45 -7.52 20.99
N GLU A 334 20.97 -6.39 21.49
CA GLU A 334 22.40 -6.08 21.46
C GLU A 334 23.23 -7.08 22.28
N GLY A 335 22.67 -7.70 23.32
CA GLY A 335 23.39 -8.62 24.20
C GLY A 335 23.65 -9.98 23.55
N TRP A 336 22.76 -10.40 22.64
CA TRP A 336 22.88 -11.66 21.90
C TRP A 336 23.23 -11.47 20.42
N GLY A 337 23.39 -10.22 19.97
CA GLY A 337 23.61 -9.89 18.56
C GLY A 337 22.44 -10.30 17.67
N GLU A 338 21.23 -10.42 18.19
CA GLU A 338 20.07 -10.91 17.42
C GLU A 338 19.25 -9.75 16.84
N LEU A 339 19.00 -9.81 15.53
CA LEU A 339 18.00 -8.97 14.87
C LEU A 339 16.83 -9.84 14.42
N GLN A 340 15.63 -9.55 14.93
CA GLN A 340 14.43 -10.31 14.61
C GLN A 340 13.40 -9.49 13.85
N PHE A 341 12.93 -10.06 12.74
CA PHE A 341 11.85 -9.52 11.92
C PHE A 341 10.63 -10.43 11.99
N ILE A 342 9.46 -9.86 12.30
CA ILE A 342 8.23 -10.62 12.50
C ILE A 342 7.18 -10.19 11.47
N PHE A 343 6.66 -11.15 10.71
CA PHE A 343 5.68 -10.92 9.66
C PHE A 343 4.44 -11.80 9.81
N GLY A 344 3.32 -11.33 9.31
CA GLY A 344 2.17 -12.15 8.99
C GLY A 344 2.35 -12.89 7.67
N LEU A 345 1.60 -13.99 7.55
CA LEU A 345 1.64 -14.86 6.40
C LEU A 345 0.22 -15.20 5.95
N LYS A 346 -0.06 -15.04 4.67
CA LYS A 346 -1.28 -15.54 4.01
C LYS A 346 -0.92 -16.41 2.81
N LEU A 347 -1.88 -17.20 2.33
CA LEU A 347 -1.71 -17.98 1.11
C LEU A 347 -2.55 -17.37 -0.02
N LYS A 348 -1.92 -17.11 -1.18
CA LYS A 348 -2.63 -16.77 -2.41
C LYS A 348 -3.22 -18.05 -3.02
N LEU A 349 -4.50 -18.00 -3.40
CA LEU A 349 -5.29 -19.16 -3.81
C LEU A 349 -6.07 -18.87 -5.11
N ASP A 350 -5.35 -18.45 -6.15
CA ASP A 350 -5.89 -18.12 -7.48
C ASP A 350 -7.17 -17.26 -7.44
N GLY A 351 -7.12 -16.19 -6.65
CA GLY A 351 -8.22 -15.24 -6.52
C GLY A 351 -8.39 -14.38 -7.77
N LYS A 352 -9.47 -13.60 -7.83
CA LYS A 352 -9.73 -12.66 -8.93
C LYS A 352 -8.85 -11.41 -8.85
N VAL A 353 -8.35 -10.94 -9.99
CA VAL A 353 -7.58 -9.69 -10.12
C VAL A 353 -8.55 -8.55 -10.41
N HIS A 354 -9.02 -7.88 -9.36
CA HIS A 354 -10.09 -6.87 -9.48
C HIS A 354 -9.73 -5.63 -10.33
N ALA A 355 -8.45 -5.28 -10.44
CA ALA A 355 -8.04 -4.12 -11.23
C ALA A 355 -8.15 -4.33 -12.75
N HIS A 356 -8.34 -5.56 -13.22
CA HIS A 356 -8.28 -5.95 -14.65
C HIS A 356 -9.39 -6.94 -15.02
N GLY A 357 -10.66 -6.55 -14.86
CA GLY A 357 -11.80 -7.35 -15.32
C GLY A 357 -12.06 -8.63 -14.52
N SER A 358 -11.49 -8.77 -13.33
CA SER A 358 -11.79 -9.85 -12.37
C SER A 358 -11.50 -11.28 -12.86
N LYS A 359 -10.60 -11.44 -13.83
CA LYS A 359 -10.01 -12.73 -14.21
C LYS A 359 -9.26 -13.36 -13.04
N ARG A 360 -9.19 -14.70 -12.96
CA ARG A 360 -8.34 -15.40 -11.98
C ARG A 360 -6.86 -15.09 -12.25
N VAL A 361 -5.99 -15.25 -11.26
CA VAL A 361 -4.56 -14.87 -11.39
C VAL A 361 -3.89 -15.61 -12.55
N PHE A 362 -4.16 -16.91 -12.71
CA PHE A 362 -3.62 -17.70 -13.81
C PHE A 362 -4.10 -17.16 -15.16
N GLU A 363 -5.40 -17.07 -15.37
CA GLU A 363 -6.04 -16.57 -16.59
C GLU A 363 -5.60 -15.14 -16.93
N TYR A 364 -5.54 -14.24 -15.93
CA TYR A 364 -5.05 -12.89 -16.09
C TYR A 364 -3.61 -12.88 -16.62
N SER A 365 -2.74 -13.71 -16.05
CA SER A 365 -1.34 -13.77 -16.48
C SER A 365 -1.20 -14.35 -17.89
N LEU A 366 -2.04 -15.32 -18.27
CA LEU A 366 -2.10 -15.81 -19.65
C LEU A 366 -2.58 -14.73 -20.61
N ASN A 367 -3.58 -13.93 -20.23
CA ASN A 367 -4.02 -12.79 -21.02
C ASN A 367 -2.87 -11.82 -21.33
N LEU A 368 -2.05 -11.50 -20.33
CA LEU A 368 -0.92 -10.58 -20.51
C LEU A 368 0.16 -11.10 -21.44
N ILE A 369 0.38 -12.41 -21.52
CA ILE A 369 1.40 -12.98 -22.43
C ILE A 369 0.81 -13.36 -23.79
N ASN A 370 -0.52 -13.38 -23.93
CA ASN A 370 -1.21 -13.68 -25.18
C ASN A 370 -1.08 -12.49 -26.16
N PRO A 371 -0.35 -12.64 -27.28
CA PRO A 371 -0.18 -11.58 -28.27
C PRO A 371 -1.49 -11.17 -28.95
N ASP A 372 -2.49 -12.06 -28.95
CA ASP A 372 -3.79 -11.84 -29.58
C ASP A 372 -4.79 -11.15 -28.63
N SER A 373 -4.41 -10.92 -27.37
CA SER A 373 -5.26 -10.18 -26.43
C SER A 373 -5.18 -8.67 -26.65
N GLN A 374 -6.34 -8.00 -26.53
CA GLN A 374 -6.41 -6.54 -26.62
C GLN A 374 -5.51 -5.85 -25.59
N GLU A 375 -5.51 -6.33 -24.34
CA GLU A 375 -4.71 -5.77 -23.25
C GLU A 375 -3.20 -5.83 -23.56
N HIS A 376 -2.72 -6.92 -24.15
CA HIS A 376 -1.31 -7.05 -24.57
C HIS A 376 -0.95 -6.03 -25.66
N GLN A 377 -1.80 -5.89 -26.67
CA GLN A 377 -1.55 -5.00 -27.80
C GLN A 377 -1.59 -3.52 -27.39
N GLU A 378 -2.53 -3.13 -26.52
CA GLU A 378 -2.66 -1.76 -26.03
C GLU A 378 -1.47 -1.34 -25.15
N LEU A 379 -1.04 -2.21 -24.22
CA LEU A 379 0.07 -1.90 -23.31
C LEU A 379 1.43 -1.85 -24.00
N LEU A 380 1.62 -2.52 -25.14
CA LEU A 380 2.83 -2.38 -25.97
C LEU A 380 2.83 -1.09 -26.79
N LYS A 381 1.64 -0.64 -27.25
CA LYS A 381 1.51 0.62 -28.01
C LYS A 381 1.79 1.84 -27.13
N ASP A 382 1.43 1.80 -25.84
CA ASP A 382 1.68 2.86 -24.87
C ASP A 382 3.19 3.01 -24.58
N VAL A 383 3.82 4.02 -25.18
CA VAL A 383 5.26 4.33 -25.05
C VAL A 383 5.68 4.45 -23.57
N SER A 384 4.82 5.02 -22.73
CA SER A 384 5.14 5.25 -21.30
C SER A 384 5.15 3.97 -20.46
N LYS A 385 4.45 2.92 -20.90
CA LYS A 385 4.31 1.65 -20.18
C LYS A 385 5.01 0.48 -20.85
N ARG A 386 5.38 0.61 -22.12
CA ARG A 386 5.97 -0.46 -22.94
C ARG A 386 7.10 -1.18 -22.25
N GLU A 387 8.07 -0.45 -21.70
CA GLU A 387 9.21 -1.05 -21.01
C GLU A 387 8.78 -1.90 -19.81
N ALA A 388 8.01 -1.30 -18.89
CA ALA A 388 7.52 -1.99 -17.71
C ALA A 388 6.66 -3.21 -18.06
N PHE A 389 5.86 -3.11 -19.12
CA PHE A 389 5.01 -4.20 -19.60
C PHE A 389 5.82 -5.33 -20.27
N ALA A 390 6.77 -5.03 -21.15
CA ALA A 390 7.61 -6.03 -21.79
C ALA A 390 8.44 -6.81 -20.74
N ARG A 391 9.01 -6.12 -19.75
CA ARG A 391 9.67 -6.76 -18.60
C ARG A 391 8.72 -7.71 -17.85
N LYS A 392 7.45 -7.31 -17.68
CA LYS A 392 6.41 -8.11 -17.03
C LYS A 392 6.08 -9.37 -17.84
N VAL A 393 5.95 -9.26 -19.17
CA VAL A 393 5.72 -10.40 -20.07
C VAL A 393 6.86 -11.41 -19.97
N LEU A 394 8.11 -10.98 -20.13
CA LEU A 394 9.29 -11.85 -20.04
C LEU A 394 9.38 -12.58 -18.68
N THR A 395 9.05 -11.88 -17.60
CA THR A 395 9.00 -12.46 -16.24
C THR A 395 7.93 -13.54 -16.12
N ILE A 396 6.71 -13.28 -16.63
CA ILE A 396 5.61 -14.25 -16.57
C ILE A 396 5.94 -15.49 -17.40
N VAL A 397 6.45 -15.31 -18.62
CA VAL A 397 6.82 -16.42 -19.52
C VAL A 397 7.80 -17.36 -18.85
N PHE A 398 8.91 -16.84 -18.29
CA PHE A 398 9.88 -17.67 -17.58
C PHE A 398 9.24 -18.40 -16.40
N LEU A 399 8.57 -17.65 -15.51
CA LEU A 399 8.03 -18.19 -14.27
C LEU A 399 6.96 -19.26 -14.53
N TYR A 400 6.05 -19.00 -15.46
CA TYR A 400 4.96 -19.91 -15.78
C TYR A 400 5.46 -21.13 -16.54
N TYR A 401 6.43 -20.96 -17.45
CA TYR A 401 7.04 -22.10 -18.12
C TYR A 401 7.71 -23.03 -17.12
N PHE A 402 8.58 -22.50 -16.26
CA PHE A 402 9.29 -23.31 -15.26
C PHE A 402 8.36 -24.02 -14.30
N VAL A 403 7.23 -23.41 -13.92
CA VAL A 403 6.30 -23.97 -12.93
C VAL A 403 5.24 -24.90 -13.54
N PHE A 404 4.78 -24.64 -14.77
CA PHE A 404 3.61 -25.31 -15.33
C PHE A 404 3.86 -26.15 -16.60
N ALA A 405 5.05 -26.07 -17.22
CA ALA A 405 5.40 -27.00 -18.28
C ALA A 405 5.48 -28.42 -17.71
N GLY A 406 4.89 -29.40 -18.41
CA GLY A 406 4.81 -30.77 -17.90
C GLY A 406 4.30 -31.75 -18.94
N ASN A 407 3.87 -32.92 -18.46
CA ASN A 407 3.36 -33.99 -19.31
C ASN A 407 1.88 -33.79 -19.61
N ASP A 408 1.40 -34.37 -20.73
CA ASP A 408 0.00 -34.37 -21.12
C ASP A 408 -0.80 -35.37 -20.27
N PRO A 409 -1.81 -34.93 -19.50
CA PRO A 409 -2.66 -35.83 -18.72
C PRO A 409 -3.51 -36.79 -19.54
N SER A 410 -3.66 -36.55 -20.85
CA SER A 410 -4.38 -37.45 -21.77
C SER A 410 -3.53 -38.61 -22.28
N ASP A 411 -2.22 -38.60 -22.05
CA ASP A 411 -1.34 -39.72 -22.41
C ASP A 411 -1.67 -40.96 -21.56
N PRO A 412 -1.81 -42.17 -22.16
CA PRO A 412 -2.19 -43.39 -21.43
C PRO A 412 -1.24 -43.78 -20.29
N GLY A 413 0.02 -43.33 -20.33
CA GLY A 413 1.02 -43.56 -19.29
C GLY A 413 1.12 -42.46 -18.23
N TYR A 414 0.26 -41.44 -18.29
CA TYR A 414 0.33 -40.32 -17.36
C TYR A 414 -0.06 -40.73 -15.95
N THR A 415 0.77 -40.32 -14.99
CA THR A 415 0.43 -40.31 -13.57
C THR A 415 0.83 -38.96 -13.00
N PRO A 416 0.16 -38.43 -11.97
CA PRO A 416 0.59 -37.16 -11.35
C PRO A 416 2.07 -37.17 -10.92
N THR A 417 2.60 -38.33 -10.54
CA THR A 417 4.02 -38.51 -10.18
C THR A 417 4.96 -38.35 -11.37
N SER A 418 4.50 -38.55 -12.62
CA SER A 418 5.35 -38.34 -13.80
C SER A 418 5.73 -36.87 -13.98
N ASP A 419 4.90 -35.92 -13.50
CA ASP A 419 5.21 -34.49 -13.52
C ASP A 419 6.45 -34.16 -12.66
N LEU A 420 6.70 -34.92 -11.58
CA LEU A 420 7.91 -34.76 -10.75
C LEU A 420 9.20 -35.10 -11.49
N LYS A 421 9.11 -35.91 -12.55
CA LYS A 421 10.26 -36.31 -13.37
C LYS A 421 10.50 -35.38 -14.57
N TYR A 422 9.55 -34.52 -14.90
CA TYR A 422 9.71 -33.59 -16.02
C TYR A 422 10.73 -32.51 -15.66
N ASP A 423 11.78 -32.40 -16.49
CA ASP A 423 12.84 -31.42 -16.35
C ASP A 423 12.53 -30.16 -17.15
N PRO A 424 12.22 -29.03 -16.48
CA PRO A 424 11.89 -27.79 -17.17
C PRO A 424 13.15 -27.07 -17.70
N ILE A 425 14.33 -27.35 -17.14
CA ILE A 425 15.55 -26.60 -17.46
C ILE A 425 16.00 -26.95 -18.88
N ASN A 426 16.22 -28.24 -19.15
CA ASN A 426 16.65 -28.71 -20.47
C ASN A 426 15.66 -28.27 -21.56
N ALA A 427 14.36 -28.46 -21.33
CA ALA A 427 13.34 -28.05 -22.30
C ALA A 427 13.31 -26.52 -22.53
N PHE A 428 13.55 -25.72 -21.48
CA PHE A 428 13.62 -24.26 -21.60
C PHE A 428 14.87 -23.81 -22.37
N GLU A 429 16.03 -24.36 -22.04
CA GLU A 429 17.31 -24.03 -22.69
C GLU A 429 17.32 -24.40 -24.17
N GLU A 430 16.70 -25.52 -24.55
CA GLU A 430 16.64 -25.95 -25.95
C GLU A 430 15.58 -25.18 -26.76
N LYS A 431 14.40 -24.93 -26.18
CA LYS A 431 13.22 -24.53 -26.97
C LYS A 431 12.79 -23.08 -26.79
N VAL A 432 13.11 -22.47 -25.65
CA VAL A 432 12.57 -21.16 -25.26
C VAL A 432 13.67 -20.10 -25.19
N LEU A 433 14.75 -20.37 -24.46
CA LEU A 433 15.83 -19.42 -24.25
C LEU A 433 16.45 -18.90 -25.57
N PRO A 434 16.78 -19.75 -26.58
CA PRO A 434 17.42 -19.27 -27.80
C PRO A 434 16.52 -18.30 -28.58
N ARG A 435 15.21 -18.58 -28.65
CA ARG A 435 14.22 -17.71 -29.30
C ARG A 435 14.08 -16.37 -28.58
N LEU A 436 14.10 -16.37 -27.26
CA LEU A 436 14.05 -15.14 -26.48
C LEU A 436 15.30 -14.26 -26.62
N ARG A 437 16.44 -14.86 -26.99
CA ARG A 437 17.71 -14.15 -27.20
C ARG A 437 17.84 -13.60 -28.62
N GLU A 438 17.60 -14.44 -29.62
CA GLU A 438 18.05 -14.20 -31.00
C GLU A 438 16.92 -14.01 -32.02
N SER A 439 15.70 -14.49 -31.73
CA SER A 439 14.59 -14.42 -32.69
C SER A 439 13.94 -13.04 -32.78
N LYS A 440 13.21 -12.81 -33.87
CA LYS A 440 12.31 -11.65 -34.04
C LYS A 440 11.09 -11.78 -33.12
N ASP A 441 10.48 -10.64 -32.79
CA ASP A 441 9.33 -10.61 -31.88
C ASP A 441 8.12 -11.41 -32.39
N SER A 442 7.92 -11.53 -33.71
CA SER A 442 6.88 -12.38 -34.29
C SER A 442 7.04 -13.86 -33.92
N GLU A 443 8.27 -14.38 -33.95
CA GLU A 443 8.57 -15.77 -33.58
C GLU A 443 8.42 -15.99 -32.07
N LYS A 444 8.76 -14.98 -31.26
CA LYS A 444 8.53 -15.00 -29.80
C LYS A 444 7.03 -15.03 -29.49
N GLN A 445 6.23 -14.26 -30.22
CA GLN A 445 4.78 -14.27 -30.10
C GLN A 445 4.18 -15.64 -30.43
N ASP A 446 4.66 -16.30 -31.50
CA ASP A 446 4.24 -17.67 -31.84
C ASP A 446 4.63 -18.68 -30.75
N MET A 447 5.83 -18.52 -30.18
CA MET A 447 6.25 -19.31 -29.03
C MET A 447 5.34 -19.07 -27.81
N PHE A 448 4.96 -17.82 -27.51
CA PHE A 448 4.03 -17.51 -26.41
C PHE A 448 2.67 -18.17 -26.63
N ARG A 449 2.12 -18.13 -27.86
CA ARG A 449 0.89 -18.87 -28.21
C ARG A 449 1.05 -20.37 -27.98
N GLY A 450 2.19 -20.95 -28.35
CA GLY A 450 2.50 -22.36 -28.12
C GLY A 450 2.56 -22.73 -26.64
N ILE A 451 3.16 -21.89 -25.81
CA ILE A 451 3.21 -22.06 -24.35
C ILE A 451 1.80 -22.04 -23.75
N ILE A 452 0.95 -21.08 -24.13
CA ILE A 452 -0.44 -20.98 -23.67
C ILE A 452 -1.22 -22.25 -24.03
N LYS A 453 -1.16 -22.69 -25.29
CA LYS A 453 -1.79 -23.94 -25.74
C LYS A 453 -1.28 -25.17 -24.97
N GLY A 454 0.02 -25.18 -24.65
CA GLY A 454 0.63 -26.20 -23.81
C GLY A 454 -0.02 -26.26 -22.43
N PHE A 455 -0.22 -25.12 -21.77
CA PHE A 455 -0.85 -25.11 -20.44
C PHE A 455 -2.30 -25.59 -20.44
N ASP A 456 -3.05 -25.29 -21.49
CA ASP A 456 -4.39 -25.85 -21.68
C ASP A 456 -4.33 -27.37 -21.86
N LYS A 457 -3.43 -27.85 -22.72
CA LYS A 457 -3.17 -29.29 -22.95
C LYS A 457 -2.77 -30.01 -21.64
N TYR A 458 -1.96 -29.38 -20.80
CA TYR A 458 -1.52 -29.97 -19.53
C TYR A 458 -2.55 -29.85 -18.39
N ASN A 459 -3.75 -29.34 -18.67
CA ASN A 459 -4.84 -29.11 -17.71
C ASN A 459 -4.40 -28.30 -16.47
N VAL A 460 -3.56 -27.27 -16.66
CA VAL A 460 -2.93 -26.53 -15.54
C VAL A 460 -3.97 -25.90 -14.60
N GLN A 461 -5.02 -25.28 -15.13
CA GLN A 461 -6.07 -24.68 -14.29
C GLN A 461 -6.77 -25.74 -13.41
N SER A 462 -6.98 -26.96 -13.91
CA SER A 462 -7.57 -28.04 -13.11
C SER A 462 -6.65 -28.47 -11.96
N LYS A 463 -5.33 -28.57 -12.22
CA LYS A 463 -4.33 -28.87 -11.19
C LYS A 463 -4.29 -27.76 -10.12
N ILE A 464 -4.38 -26.49 -10.53
CA ILE A 464 -4.46 -25.33 -9.63
C ILE A 464 -5.72 -25.40 -8.76
N ASP A 465 -6.89 -25.66 -9.35
CA ASP A 465 -8.16 -25.72 -8.62
C ASP A 465 -8.17 -26.86 -7.58
N GLN A 466 -7.66 -28.05 -7.95
CA GLN A 466 -7.52 -29.18 -7.02
C GLN A 466 -6.57 -28.85 -5.86
N LEU A 467 -5.41 -28.23 -6.15
CA LEU A 467 -4.46 -27.83 -5.13
C LEU A 467 -5.06 -26.75 -4.21
N LYS A 468 -5.76 -25.77 -4.77
CA LYS A 468 -6.45 -24.72 -4.03
C LYS A 468 -7.46 -25.28 -3.05
N ASP A 469 -8.31 -26.21 -3.47
CA ASP A 469 -9.33 -26.80 -2.61
C ASP A 469 -8.70 -27.61 -1.48
N CYS A 470 -7.66 -28.39 -1.78
CA CYS A 470 -6.91 -29.16 -0.80
C CYS A 470 -6.23 -28.24 0.25
N LEU A 471 -5.54 -27.18 -0.21
CA LEU A 471 -4.86 -26.22 0.67
C LEU A 471 -5.85 -25.41 1.51
N THR A 472 -6.98 -25.01 0.93
CA THR A 472 -8.06 -24.33 1.66
C THR A 472 -8.56 -25.20 2.80
N ASN A 473 -8.83 -26.49 2.53
CA ASN A 473 -9.26 -27.43 3.56
C ASN A 473 -8.17 -27.71 4.60
N THR A 474 -6.90 -27.74 4.18
CA THR A 474 -5.76 -27.95 5.07
C THR A 474 -5.52 -26.76 6.01
N ILE A 475 -5.69 -25.53 5.54
CA ILE A 475 -5.41 -24.31 6.33
C ILE A 475 -6.55 -23.95 7.28
N LYS A 476 -7.76 -24.50 7.06
CA LYS A 476 -8.92 -24.32 7.96
C LYS A 476 -8.54 -24.49 9.42
N TYR A 477 -9.34 -23.85 10.26
CA TYR A 477 -9.16 -23.72 11.70
C TYR A 477 -8.76 -25.02 12.42
N LYS A 478 -9.12 -26.22 11.98
CA LYS A 478 -8.80 -27.46 12.73
C LYS A 478 -7.36 -27.94 12.63
N THR A 479 -6.67 -27.73 11.51
CA THR A 479 -5.34 -28.30 11.28
C THR A 479 -4.27 -27.46 11.98
N ARG A 480 -3.43 -28.08 12.80
CA ARG A 480 -2.25 -27.41 13.41
C ARG A 480 -1.02 -27.64 12.57
N LEU A 481 -0.26 -26.58 12.32
CA LEU A 481 1.02 -26.67 11.62
C LEU A 481 2.17 -26.82 12.62
N SER A 482 3.13 -27.70 12.28
CA SER A 482 4.40 -27.78 12.99
C SER A 482 5.16 -26.46 12.86
N SER A 483 5.88 -26.06 13.91
CA SER A 483 6.71 -24.84 13.91
C SER A 483 8.21 -25.16 14.05
N PRO A 484 8.81 -25.88 13.08
CA PRO A 484 10.26 -26.10 13.11
C PRO A 484 11.01 -24.79 12.85
N GLY A 485 12.20 -24.67 13.43
CA GLY A 485 13.19 -23.69 13.02
C GLY A 485 13.96 -24.20 11.80
N TYR A 486 14.30 -23.28 10.91
CA TYR A 486 15.09 -23.54 9.70
C TYR A 486 16.38 -22.72 9.79
N PRO A 487 17.47 -23.32 10.29
CA PRO A 487 18.77 -22.67 10.33
C PRO A 487 19.32 -22.49 8.91
N LEU A 488 19.80 -21.30 8.62
CA LEU A 488 20.28 -20.86 7.32
C LEU A 488 21.54 -20.02 7.49
N HIS A 489 22.33 -19.93 6.43
CA HIS A 489 23.49 -19.04 6.35
C HIS A 489 23.33 -18.09 5.16
N ILE A 490 23.56 -16.82 5.41
CA ILE A 490 23.68 -15.76 4.41
C ILE A 490 25.16 -15.64 4.07
N SER A 491 25.57 -16.09 2.89
CA SER A 491 26.98 -16.14 2.51
C SER A 491 27.28 -15.30 1.28
N VAL A 492 28.39 -14.57 1.32
CA VAL A 492 29.01 -13.94 0.15
C VAL A 492 29.90 -14.97 -0.53
N LYS A 493 29.66 -15.28 -1.80
CA LYS A 493 30.44 -16.27 -2.57
C LYS A 493 31.82 -15.74 -2.96
N LYS A 494 32.83 -16.62 -2.95
CA LYS A 494 34.22 -16.31 -3.37
C LYS A 494 34.31 -15.79 -4.79
N GLY A 495 33.40 -16.20 -5.68
CA GLY A 495 33.38 -15.76 -7.08
C GLY A 495 33.24 -14.25 -7.32
N ILE A 496 32.92 -13.45 -6.29
CA ILE A 496 32.93 -11.98 -6.35
C ILE A 496 34.34 -11.38 -6.34
N LEU A 497 35.34 -12.15 -5.90
CA LEU A 497 36.72 -11.73 -5.77
C LEU A 497 37.49 -11.90 -7.08
N GLU A 498 38.44 -10.99 -7.31
CA GLU A 498 39.39 -11.02 -8.42
C GLU A 498 40.53 -12.00 -8.12
N ASN A 499 41.02 -12.70 -9.16
CA ASN A 499 42.12 -13.65 -9.04
C ASN A 499 43.40 -13.23 -9.79
N ASP A 500 43.34 -12.17 -10.60
CA ASP A 500 44.51 -11.59 -11.26
C ASP A 500 45.10 -10.44 -10.43
N ILE A 501 46.32 -10.64 -9.93
CA ILE A 501 47.04 -9.67 -9.10
C ILE A 501 47.25 -8.32 -9.78
N SER A 502 47.51 -8.32 -11.10
CA SER A 502 47.74 -7.08 -11.85
C SER A 502 46.47 -6.26 -11.92
N ASN A 503 45.32 -6.93 -12.08
CA ASN A 503 44.01 -6.26 -12.09
C ASN A 503 43.62 -5.76 -10.69
N ILE A 504 44.03 -6.45 -9.62
CA ILE A 504 43.81 -6.03 -8.23
C ILE A 504 44.63 -4.76 -7.94
N GLN A 505 45.93 -4.78 -8.23
CA GLN A 505 46.83 -3.64 -8.01
C GLN A 505 46.43 -2.44 -8.89
N THR A 506 46.09 -2.66 -10.15
CA THR A 506 45.70 -1.55 -11.05
C THR A 506 44.40 -0.87 -10.62
N ARG A 507 43.42 -1.64 -10.14
CA ARG A 507 42.10 -1.11 -9.72
C ARG A 507 42.01 -0.79 -8.24
N GLN A 508 43.04 -1.13 -7.47
CA GLN A 508 43.08 -0.96 -6.01
C GLN A 508 41.87 -1.61 -5.32
N THR A 509 41.50 -2.83 -5.74
CA THR A 509 40.36 -3.57 -5.18
C THR A 509 40.50 -5.08 -5.38
N LEU A 510 40.13 -5.87 -4.38
CA LEU A 510 40.05 -7.34 -4.45
C LEU A 510 38.76 -7.84 -5.12
N PHE A 511 37.87 -6.93 -5.49
CA PHE A 511 36.56 -7.26 -6.04
C PHE A 511 36.53 -7.15 -7.57
N LYS A 512 35.71 -7.99 -8.20
CA LYS A 512 35.41 -7.86 -9.65
C LYS A 512 34.63 -6.58 -9.93
N GLU A 513 34.80 -6.04 -11.14
CA GLU A 513 34.19 -4.77 -11.61
C GLU A 513 32.67 -4.72 -11.47
N VAL A 514 32.00 -5.87 -11.39
CA VAL A 514 30.55 -6.00 -11.17
C VAL A 514 30.04 -5.22 -9.94
N LEU A 515 30.87 -5.00 -8.91
CA LEU A 515 30.53 -4.20 -7.73
C LEU A 515 30.50 -2.68 -8.00
N GLY A 516 31.25 -2.20 -8.99
CA GLY A 516 31.26 -0.80 -9.41
C GLY A 516 30.12 -0.40 -10.35
N GLY A 517 29.36 -1.38 -10.85
CA GLY A 517 28.25 -1.19 -11.78
C GLY A 517 26.87 -1.17 -11.11
N ASN A 518 25.90 -1.88 -11.71
CA ASN A 518 24.54 -1.99 -11.16
C ASN A 518 24.54 -2.87 -9.89
N PRO A 519 24.12 -2.36 -8.71
CA PRO A 519 24.11 -3.11 -7.46
C PRO A 519 23.35 -4.45 -7.53
N LYS A 520 22.36 -4.56 -8.41
CA LYS A 520 21.56 -5.79 -8.57
C LYS A 520 22.35 -6.95 -9.16
N ASN A 521 23.40 -6.67 -9.94
CA ASN A 521 24.25 -7.70 -10.53
C ASN A 521 25.09 -8.41 -9.46
N VAL A 522 25.25 -7.81 -8.29
CA VAL A 522 25.98 -8.36 -7.14
C VAL A 522 25.17 -9.42 -6.39
N LEU A 523 23.84 -9.38 -6.48
CA LEU A 523 22.93 -10.26 -5.73
C LEU A 523 23.16 -11.75 -5.98
N LYS A 524 23.72 -12.13 -7.13
CA LYS A 524 24.06 -13.52 -7.46
C LYS A 524 25.20 -14.10 -6.60
N TYR A 525 26.01 -13.22 -6.00
CA TYR A 525 27.07 -13.58 -5.07
C TYR A 525 26.59 -13.61 -3.62
N LEU A 526 25.40 -13.09 -3.32
CA LEU A 526 24.72 -13.33 -2.05
C LEU A 526 23.90 -14.61 -2.16
N SER A 527 24.13 -15.57 -1.27
CA SER A 527 23.38 -16.80 -1.24
C SER A 527 22.84 -17.11 0.14
N ILE A 528 21.64 -17.67 0.17
CA ILE A 528 21.06 -18.26 1.37
C ILE A 528 21.06 -19.76 1.19
N ARG A 529 21.79 -20.45 2.08
CA ARG A 529 21.94 -21.91 2.06
C ARG A 529 21.59 -22.48 3.44
N GLU A 530 21.27 -23.76 3.47
CA GLU A 530 21.24 -24.52 4.73
C GLU A 530 22.66 -24.58 5.32
N ALA A 531 22.78 -24.83 6.63
CA ALA A 531 24.01 -24.73 7.43
C ALA A 531 25.12 -25.75 7.12
N ASN A 532 25.23 -26.20 5.87
CA ASN A 532 26.28 -27.10 5.42
C ASN A 532 27.47 -26.28 4.91
N ALA A 533 28.62 -26.46 5.56
CA ALA A 533 29.90 -25.82 5.29
C ALA A 533 30.43 -26.16 3.88
N GLY A 534 30.01 -25.42 2.87
CA GLY A 534 30.65 -25.41 1.55
C GLY A 534 31.72 -24.31 1.51
N GLY A 535 32.98 -24.68 1.25
CA GLY A 535 34.16 -23.79 1.28
C GLY A 535 34.26 -22.74 0.15
N ASP A 536 33.14 -22.26 -0.38
CA ASP A 536 33.07 -21.28 -1.48
C ASP A 536 32.50 -19.92 -1.03
N SER A 537 32.60 -19.59 0.27
CA SER A 537 32.16 -18.33 0.84
C SER A 537 33.31 -17.51 1.41
N VAL A 538 33.29 -16.19 1.17
CA VAL A 538 34.21 -15.21 1.77
C VAL A 538 33.80 -14.91 3.20
N CYS A 539 32.51 -14.64 3.42
CA CYS A 539 31.94 -14.41 4.75
C CYS A 539 30.53 -15.00 4.84
N SER A 540 30.07 -15.25 6.06
CA SER A 540 28.75 -15.82 6.33
C SER A 540 28.12 -15.20 7.57
N LEU A 541 26.81 -14.94 7.54
CA LEU A 541 26.00 -14.60 8.70
C LEU A 541 24.98 -15.70 8.97
N GLU A 542 24.78 -16.03 10.23
CA GLU A 542 23.76 -17.01 10.63
C GLU A 542 22.37 -16.39 10.61
N ALA A 543 21.40 -17.16 10.15
CA ALA A 543 19.99 -16.79 10.16
C ALA A 543 19.10 -17.98 10.51
N ASN A 544 17.91 -17.70 11.00
CA ASN A 544 16.91 -18.72 11.29
C ASN A 544 15.53 -18.23 10.87
N ILE A 545 14.78 -19.10 10.20
CA ILE A 545 13.38 -18.86 9.86
C ILE A 545 12.52 -19.75 10.74
N ARG A 546 11.55 -19.17 11.45
CA ARG A 546 10.55 -19.90 12.22
C ARG A 546 9.15 -19.51 11.78
N ILE A 547 8.36 -20.51 11.40
CA ILE A 547 6.95 -20.30 11.04
C ILE A 547 6.08 -20.82 12.18
N SER A 548 5.27 -19.97 12.79
CA SER A 548 4.45 -20.30 13.95
C SER A 548 2.95 -20.29 13.63
N ASP A 549 2.23 -21.29 14.10
CA ASP A 549 0.76 -21.34 14.11
C ASP A 549 0.26 -20.76 15.45
N ILE A 550 -0.26 -19.53 15.39
CA ILE A 550 -0.76 -18.76 16.53
C ILE A 550 -2.28 -18.91 16.62
N ARG A 551 -2.77 -19.25 17.81
CA ARG A 551 -4.21 -19.42 18.07
C ARG A 551 -4.70 -18.42 19.10
N TYR A 552 -5.80 -17.76 18.78
CA TYR A 552 -6.51 -16.91 19.72
C TYR A 552 -7.64 -17.71 20.36
N CYS A 553 -7.53 -17.87 21.67
CA CYS A 553 -8.48 -18.62 22.48
C CYS A 553 -9.42 -17.66 23.21
N ALA A 554 -10.68 -18.05 23.35
CA ALA A 554 -11.63 -17.32 24.18
C ALA A 554 -11.24 -17.43 25.66
N GLU A 555 -11.12 -16.30 26.35
CA GLU A 555 -11.03 -16.28 27.82
C GLU A 555 -12.42 -16.39 28.47
N ASP A 556 -12.50 -16.69 29.77
CA ASP A 556 -13.79 -16.67 30.46
C ASP A 556 -14.34 -15.24 30.65
N GLU A 557 -13.47 -14.22 30.56
CA GLU A 557 -13.85 -12.82 30.70
C GLU A 557 -14.72 -12.33 29.51
N GLN A 558 -16.03 -12.33 29.72
CA GLN A 558 -17.00 -11.71 28.83
C GLN A 558 -17.54 -10.42 29.43
N GLN A 559 -17.54 -9.35 28.63
CA GLN A 559 -18.13 -8.07 29.02
C GLN A 559 -19.33 -7.78 28.15
N SER A 560 -20.45 -7.40 28.77
CA SER A 560 -21.62 -6.89 28.06
C SER A 560 -21.78 -5.39 28.24
N PHE A 561 -22.23 -4.74 27.18
CA PHE A 561 -22.42 -3.30 27.15
C PHE A 561 -23.58 -2.93 26.22
N SER A 562 -24.08 -1.71 26.37
CA SER A 562 -24.99 -1.08 25.41
C SER A 562 -24.29 0.05 24.67
N MET A 563 -24.79 0.36 23.48
CA MET A 563 -24.38 1.51 22.69
C MET A 563 -25.61 2.28 22.23
N GLU A 564 -25.54 3.60 22.31
CA GLU A 564 -26.55 4.50 21.73
C GLU A 564 -25.87 5.72 21.10
N TYR A 565 -26.59 6.42 20.23
CA TYR A 565 -26.13 7.70 19.69
C TYR A 565 -26.29 8.80 20.74
N ASP A 566 -25.24 9.58 20.95
CA ASP A 566 -25.24 10.63 21.97
C ASP A 566 -25.85 11.93 21.41
N ASP A 567 -27.05 12.26 21.90
CA ASP A 567 -27.83 13.46 21.60
C ASP A 567 -27.92 13.83 20.11
N ILE A 568 -28.72 13.08 19.35
CA ILE A 568 -29.01 13.39 17.95
C ILE A 568 -29.89 14.63 17.77
N THR A 569 -30.61 15.05 18.82
CA THR A 569 -31.60 16.15 18.74
C THR A 569 -30.95 17.52 18.52
N GLY A 570 -29.73 17.70 19.05
CA GLY A 570 -28.93 18.90 18.83
C GLY A 570 -28.14 18.93 17.52
N ILE A 571 -28.19 17.86 16.70
CA ILE A 571 -27.39 17.76 15.48
C ILE A 571 -28.20 18.22 14.28
N LYS A 572 -27.70 19.26 13.62
CA LYS A 572 -28.22 19.72 12.33
C LYS A 572 -27.44 19.09 11.17
N ALA A 573 -28.13 18.75 10.09
CA ALA A 573 -27.57 18.05 8.94
C ALA A 573 -27.79 18.79 7.61
N LEU A 574 -26.80 18.69 6.72
CA LEU A 574 -26.88 19.15 5.34
C LEU A 574 -26.33 18.06 4.41
N PRO A 575 -27.21 17.19 3.86
CA PRO A 575 -26.78 16.11 2.99
C PRO A 575 -26.19 16.59 1.66
N ILE A 576 -25.20 15.85 1.17
CA ILE A 576 -24.61 16.02 -0.16
C ILE A 576 -24.83 14.73 -0.95
N LEU A 577 -25.32 14.86 -2.18
CA LEU A 577 -25.54 13.73 -3.07
C LEU A 577 -24.76 13.94 -4.38
N LEU A 578 -23.90 12.98 -4.72
CA LEU A 578 -23.28 12.88 -6.04
C LEU A 578 -24.08 11.88 -6.89
N VAL A 579 -24.54 12.31 -8.06
CA VAL A 579 -25.42 11.51 -8.92
C VAL A 579 -24.92 11.50 -10.37
N PRO A 580 -24.76 10.33 -11.00
CA PRO A 580 -24.41 10.26 -12.41
C PRO A 580 -25.58 10.69 -13.29
N ARG A 581 -25.29 11.34 -14.41
CA ARG A 581 -26.26 11.67 -15.47
C ARG A 581 -26.62 10.41 -16.26
N ASP A 582 -27.50 9.61 -15.68
CA ASP A 582 -28.00 8.35 -16.23
C ASP A 582 -29.47 8.17 -15.87
N ASN A 583 -30.23 7.46 -16.71
CA ASN A 583 -31.66 7.27 -16.53
C ASN A 583 -31.97 6.55 -15.21
N ARG A 584 -31.23 5.48 -14.89
CA ARG A 584 -31.44 4.71 -13.65
C ARG A 584 -31.14 5.53 -12.41
N ALA A 585 -30.07 6.32 -12.47
CA ALA A 585 -29.70 7.23 -11.39
C ALA A 585 -30.77 8.32 -11.19
N THR A 586 -31.34 8.82 -12.28
CA THR A 586 -32.43 9.79 -12.27
C THR A 586 -33.71 9.22 -11.65
N ASP A 587 -34.06 7.97 -11.96
CA ASP A 587 -35.21 7.29 -11.37
C ASP A 587 -35.05 7.12 -9.86
N ILE A 588 -33.88 6.64 -9.41
CA ILE A 588 -33.56 6.49 -7.99
C ILE A 588 -33.56 7.85 -7.29
N TYR A 589 -32.99 8.87 -7.92
CA TYR A 589 -33.03 10.25 -7.42
C TYR A 589 -34.46 10.73 -7.19
N ASN A 590 -35.33 10.58 -8.20
CA ASN A 590 -36.73 11.00 -8.15
C ASN A 590 -37.51 10.24 -7.07
N GLN A 591 -37.24 8.94 -6.91
CA GLN A 591 -37.93 8.08 -5.95
C GLN A 591 -37.49 8.31 -4.51
N CYS A 592 -36.18 8.48 -4.28
CA CYS A 592 -35.60 8.43 -2.93
C CYS A 592 -35.18 9.80 -2.39
N PHE A 593 -34.80 10.76 -3.23
CA PHE A 593 -34.06 11.95 -2.77
C PHE A 593 -34.76 13.27 -3.07
N LYS A 594 -35.62 13.34 -4.08
CA LYS A 594 -36.26 14.57 -4.58
C LYS A 594 -36.96 15.40 -3.49
N GLN A 595 -37.54 14.75 -2.49
CA GLN A 595 -38.27 15.40 -1.40
C GLN A 595 -37.37 16.01 -0.30
N HIS A 596 -36.09 15.61 -0.25
CA HIS A 596 -35.16 16.01 0.80
C HIS A 596 -34.43 17.30 0.47
N LYS A 597 -34.13 18.07 1.52
CA LYS A 597 -33.23 19.21 1.40
C LYS A 597 -31.79 18.72 1.31
N LEU A 598 -31.08 19.05 0.23
CA LEU A 598 -29.72 18.58 -0.01
C LEU A 598 -28.98 19.43 -1.05
N MET A 599 -27.66 19.23 -1.12
CA MET A 599 -26.82 19.73 -2.21
C MET A 599 -26.54 18.61 -3.21
N LEU A 600 -26.76 18.89 -4.50
CA LEU A 600 -26.64 17.91 -5.58
C LEU A 600 -25.43 18.23 -6.48
N PHE A 601 -24.55 17.26 -6.66
CA PHE A 601 -23.41 17.31 -7.56
C PHE A 601 -23.61 16.29 -8.69
N PRO A 602 -24.22 16.70 -9.82
CA PRO A 602 -24.36 15.82 -10.98
C PRO A 602 -22.99 15.62 -11.65
N TYR A 603 -22.73 14.42 -12.18
CA TYR A 603 -21.51 14.15 -12.96
C TYR A 603 -21.80 13.26 -14.18
N LYS A 604 -20.99 13.36 -15.24
CA LYS A 604 -21.12 12.52 -16.44
C LYS A 604 -20.09 11.38 -16.43
N ILE A 605 -20.50 10.22 -16.95
CA ILE A 605 -19.57 9.14 -17.31
C ILE A 605 -19.59 9.04 -18.82
N ASP A 606 -18.56 9.54 -19.49
CA ASP A 606 -18.43 9.37 -20.93
C ASP A 606 -17.65 8.09 -21.25
N LYS A 607 -18.38 7.03 -21.57
CA LYS A 607 -17.78 5.74 -21.94
C LYS A 607 -17.31 5.70 -23.40
N ASN A 608 -17.85 6.59 -24.24
CA ASN A 608 -17.62 6.57 -25.69
C ASN A 608 -16.43 7.44 -26.09
N ASN A 609 -16.12 8.47 -25.30
CA ASN A 609 -14.96 9.32 -25.50
C ASN A 609 -14.22 9.54 -24.17
N PRO A 610 -13.42 8.55 -23.70
CA PRO A 610 -12.67 8.70 -22.48
C PRO A 610 -11.64 9.84 -22.62
N LEU A 611 -11.51 10.67 -21.58
CA LEU A 611 -10.47 11.69 -21.53
C LEU A 611 -9.08 11.03 -21.62
N ASP A 612 -8.20 11.60 -22.44
CA ASP A 612 -6.79 11.25 -22.42
C ASP A 612 -6.14 11.59 -21.06
N SER A 613 -4.87 11.24 -20.87
CA SER A 613 -4.20 11.44 -19.57
C SER A 613 -4.16 12.90 -19.13
N GLN A 614 -3.98 13.84 -20.07
CA GLN A 614 -3.87 15.27 -19.78
C GLN A 614 -5.24 15.88 -19.47
N GLY A 615 -6.24 15.63 -20.33
CA GLY A 615 -7.62 16.03 -20.12
C GLY A 615 -8.20 15.44 -18.83
N ALA A 616 -7.85 14.20 -18.49
CA ALA A 616 -8.24 13.58 -17.23
C ALA A 616 -7.61 14.28 -16.01
N PHE A 617 -6.34 14.69 -16.09
CA PHE A 617 -5.71 15.50 -15.03
C PHE A 617 -6.42 16.84 -14.86
N VAL A 618 -6.62 17.58 -15.96
CA VAL A 618 -7.26 18.91 -15.97
C VAL A 618 -8.68 18.84 -15.40
N TYR A 619 -9.47 17.86 -15.84
CA TYR A 619 -10.83 17.61 -15.34
C TYR A 619 -10.81 17.37 -13.83
N ARG A 620 -9.97 16.44 -13.35
CA ARG A 620 -9.92 16.05 -11.94
C ARG A 620 -9.49 17.22 -11.05
N PHE A 621 -8.48 17.98 -11.48
CA PHE A 621 -8.01 19.17 -10.77
C PHE A 621 -9.12 20.22 -10.67
N THR A 622 -9.74 20.55 -11.81
CA THR A 622 -10.80 21.55 -11.88
C THR A 622 -12.00 21.14 -11.02
N PHE A 623 -12.46 19.90 -11.14
CA PHE A 623 -13.59 19.39 -10.36
C PHE A 623 -13.27 19.44 -8.86
N ALA A 624 -12.10 18.96 -8.44
CA ALA A 624 -11.72 18.94 -7.03
C ALA A 624 -11.63 20.35 -6.43
N LEU A 625 -11.00 21.28 -7.15
CA LEU A 625 -10.86 22.68 -6.72
C LEU A 625 -12.23 23.36 -6.58
N LEU A 626 -13.07 23.28 -7.62
CA LEU A 626 -14.38 23.92 -7.62
C LEU A 626 -15.30 23.29 -6.56
N ALA A 627 -15.30 21.97 -6.41
CA ALA A 627 -16.08 21.29 -5.37
C ALA A 627 -15.71 21.82 -3.97
N TYR A 628 -14.42 21.91 -3.67
CA TYR A 628 -13.95 22.40 -2.38
C TYR A 628 -14.30 23.88 -2.16
N ILE A 629 -14.08 24.75 -3.16
CA ILE A 629 -14.41 26.18 -3.05
C ILE A 629 -15.91 26.39 -2.86
N CYS A 630 -16.77 25.71 -3.65
CA CYS A 630 -18.22 25.79 -3.51
C CYS A 630 -18.67 25.37 -2.10
N LEU A 631 -18.17 24.24 -1.59
CA LEU A 631 -18.51 23.80 -0.24
C LEU A 631 -17.99 24.76 0.84
N ARG A 632 -16.79 25.31 0.68
CA ARG A 632 -16.25 26.30 1.61
C ARG A 632 -17.11 27.57 1.62
N LEU A 633 -17.52 28.08 0.46
CA LEU A 633 -18.41 29.23 0.34
C LEU A 633 -19.74 29.01 1.06
N LEU A 634 -20.33 27.82 0.91
CA LEU A 634 -21.63 27.49 1.51
C LEU A 634 -21.55 27.22 3.02
N LEU A 635 -20.42 26.72 3.53
CA LEU A 635 -20.31 26.20 4.90
C LEU A 635 -19.53 27.12 5.85
N GLN A 636 -18.77 28.09 5.35
CA GLN A 636 -17.84 28.89 6.16
C GLN A 636 -18.51 29.64 7.32
N GLU A 637 -19.73 30.15 7.16
CA GLU A 637 -20.45 30.90 8.22
C GLU A 637 -21.33 29.99 9.09
N GLN A 638 -21.52 28.73 8.69
CA GLN A 638 -22.41 27.82 9.38
C GLN A 638 -21.81 27.32 10.70
N LYS A 639 -22.68 27.12 11.69
CA LYS A 639 -22.35 26.37 12.92
C LYS A 639 -21.96 24.93 12.56
N ARG A 640 -21.41 24.18 13.52
CA ARG A 640 -21.02 22.77 13.31
C ARG A 640 -22.23 21.95 12.83
N LEU A 641 -22.14 21.39 11.62
CA LEU A 641 -23.16 20.57 10.97
C LEU A 641 -22.68 19.12 10.87
N PHE A 642 -23.62 18.19 10.65
CA PHE A 642 -23.33 16.88 10.08
C PHE A 642 -23.57 16.91 8.56
N ILE A 643 -22.56 16.51 7.79
CA ILE A 643 -22.56 16.59 6.32
C ILE A 643 -22.32 15.17 5.77
N PRO A 644 -23.39 14.37 5.61
CA PRO A 644 -23.30 13.07 4.97
C PRO A 644 -23.12 13.23 3.46
N ILE A 645 -22.03 12.68 2.91
CA ILE A 645 -21.76 12.69 1.47
C ILE A 645 -22.06 11.31 0.89
N LEU A 646 -23.19 11.18 0.21
CA LEU A 646 -23.58 9.95 -0.47
C LEU A 646 -23.29 10.05 -1.97
N ARG A 647 -22.68 9.00 -2.54
CA ARG A 647 -22.40 8.92 -3.97
C ARG A 647 -23.11 7.71 -4.59
N LEU A 648 -24.01 7.96 -5.52
CA LEU A 648 -24.55 6.92 -6.39
C LEU A 648 -23.52 6.62 -7.48
N HIS A 649 -23.31 5.35 -7.84
CA HIS A 649 -22.37 5.00 -8.91
C HIS A 649 -22.84 3.80 -9.74
N LEU A 650 -22.40 3.77 -11.00
CA LEU A 650 -22.81 2.79 -12.02
C LEU A 650 -21.74 1.73 -12.31
N SER A 651 -20.68 1.70 -11.50
CA SER A 651 -19.60 0.73 -11.58
C SER A 651 -19.36 0.03 -10.24
N ASN A 652 -18.77 -1.16 -10.27
CA ASN A 652 -18.33 -1.91 -9.10
C ASN A 652 -16.80 -1.99 -9.10
N LYS A 653 -16.23 -2.77 -8.18
CA LYS A 653 -14.78 -2.93 -8.07
C LYS A 653 -14.14 -3.65 -9.27
N GLU A 654 -14.93 -4.30 -10.11
CA GLU A 654 -14.51 -5.08 -11.29
C GLU A 654 -14.48 -4.22 -12.57
N ASP A 655 -15.18 -3.10 -12.58
CA ASP A 655 -15.31 -2.20 -13.74
C ASP A 655 -14.16 -1.18 -13.84
N GLU A 656 -13.77 -0.83 -15.07
CA GLU A 656 -12.87 0.30 -15.34
C GLU A 656 -13.66 1.62 -15.38
N ALA A 657 -13.77 2.28 -14.24
CA ALA A 657 -14.49 3.56 -14.11
C ALA A 657 -13.58 4.65 -13.51
N PRO A 658 -12.73 5.31 -14.32
CA PRO A 658 -11.72 6.25 -13.81
C PRO A 658 -12.33 7.48 -13.11
N ILE A 659 -13.45 8.02 -13.63
CA ILE A 659 -14.15 9.15 -13.01
C ILE A 659 -14.76 8.76 -11.67
N GLU A 660 -15.40 7.60 -11.57
CA GLU A 660 -15.97 7.15 -10.29
C GLU A 660 -14.87 6.77 -9.28
N LYS A 661 -13.74 6.20 -9.71
CA LYS A 661 -12.56 6.00 -8.83
C LYS A 661 -12.00 7.33 -8.31
N PHE A 662 -11.96 8.36 -9.15
CA PHE A 662 -11.60 9.72 -8.76
C PHE A 662 -12.60 10.29 -7.74
N LEU A 663 -13.90 10.25 -8.01
CA LEU A 663 -14.93 10.80 -7.12
C LEU A 663 -14.95 10.10 -5.75
N LEU A 664 -14.62 8.81 -5.68
CA LEU A 664 -14.44 8.10 -4.40
C LEU A 664 -13.37 8.79 -3.56
N SER A 665 -12.20 8.98 -4.17
CA SER A 665 -11.03 9.59 -3.53
C SER A 665 -11.32 11.04 -3.16
N LEU A 666 -11.97 11.79 -4.04
CA LEU A 666 -12.38 13.17 -3.78
C LEU A 666 -13.32 13.26 -2.57
N CYS A 667 -14.36 12.43 -2.50
CA CYS A 667 -15.31 12.47 -1.39
C CYS A 667 -14.63 12.15 -0.05
N MET A 668 -13.64 11.25 -0.02
CA MET A 668 -12.83 10.98 1.17
C MET A 668 -12.02 12.21 1.59
N VAL A 669 -11.37 12.89 0.63
CA VAL A 669 -10.61 14.13 0.89
C VAL A 669 -11.54 15.25 1.35
N LEU A 670 -12.67 15.47 0.69
CA LEU A 670 -13.66 16.47 1.09
C LEU A 670 -14.17 16.20 2.50
N SER A 671 -14.50 14.95 2.82
CA SER A 671 -14.94 14.58 4.16
C SER A 671 -13.85 14.86 5.21
N HIS A 672 -12.59 14.52 4.91
CA HIS A 672 -11.45 14.85 5.76
C HIS A 672 -11.32 16.36 5.99
N LEU A 673 -11.37 17.18 4.94
CA LEU A 673 -11.26 18.64 5.06
C LEU A 673 -12.44 19.25 5.83
N LEU A 674 -13.67 18.78 5.58
CA LEU A 674 -14.86 19.26 6.26
C LEU A 674 -14.86 18.94 7.76
N ASN A 675 -14.24 17.83 8.18
CA ASN A 675 -14.12 17.43 9.59
C ASN A 675 -13.22 18.37 10.43
N GLN A 676 -12.50 19.31 9.81
CA GLN A 676 -11.76 20.34 10.55
C GLN A 676 -12.71 21.25 11.35
N LYS A 677 -13.89 21.56 10.78
CA LYS A 677 -14.91 22.44 11.39
C LYS A 677 -16.26 21.76 11.63
N HIS A 678 -16.71 20.94 10.68
CA HIS A 678 -18.00 20.24 10.71
C HIS A 678 -17.80 18.79 11.17
N ARG A 679 -18.84 17.95 11.02
CA ARG A 679 -18.74 16.49 11.04
C ARG A 679 -19.14 16.00 9.66
N SER A 680 -18.32 15.17 9.03
CA SER A 680 -18.62 14.62 7.72
C SER A 680 -18.17 13.18 7.66
N ASN A 681 -18.91 12.39 6.88
CA ASN A 681 -18.43 11.11 6.39
C ASN A 681 -18.95 10.91 4.98
N THR A 682 -18.36 9.97 4.24
CA THR A 682 -18.79 9.64 2.89
C THR A 682 -18.98 8.15 2.69
N GLN A 683 -19.95 7.78 1.85
CA GLN A 683 -20.13 6.43 1.33
C GLN A 683 -20.60 6.45 -0.12
N GLY A 684 -20.35 5.35 -0.83
CA GLY A 684 -20.86 5.11 -2.18
C GLY A 684 -21.73 3.86 -2.26
N ILE A 685 -22.70 3.85 -3.17
CA ILE A 685 -23.53 2.67 -3.45
C ILE A 685 -23.65 2.41 -4.96
N ASP A 686 -23.40 1.15 -5.36
CA ASP A 686 -23.62 0.70 -6.73
C ASP A 686 -25.12 0.56 -6.97
N ILE A 687 -25.68 1.46 -7.76
CA ILE A 687 -27.13 1.51 -7.99
C ILE A 687 -27.62 0.45 -8.97
N ARG A 688 -26.73 -0.32 -9.62
CA ARG A 688 -27.11 -1.46 -10.48
C ARG A 688 -27.61 -2.66 -9.67
N ASP A 689 -27.15 -2.79 -8.43
CA ASP A 689 -27.57 -3.84 -7.50
C ASP A 689 -27.73 -3.28 -6.08
N LEU A 690 -28.99 -3.11 -5.67
CA LEU A 690 -29.43 -2.64 -4.35
C LEU A 690 -29.88 -3.80 -3.46
N SER A 691 -29.10 -4.89 -3.40
CA SER A 691 -29.34 -6.00 -2.48
C SER A 691 -29.59 -5.55 -1.02
N SER A 692 -30.40 -6.34 -0.30
CA SER A 692 -31.00 -5.96 1.00
C SER A 692 -30.02 -5.54 2.09
N TYR A 693 -28.78 -6.06 2.07
CA TYR A 693 -27.74 -5.75 3.05
C TYR A 693 -26.89 -4.51 2.70
N LYS A 694 -26.85 -4.09 1.42
CA LYS A 694 -25.99 -2.98 0.98
C LYS A 694 -26.45 -1.65 1.58
N ILE A 695 -27.74 -1.36 1.53
CA ILE A 695 -28.30 -0.10 2.07
C ILE A 695 -28.03 0.02 3.58
N PRO A 696 -28.34 -0.98 4.43
CA PRO A 696 -27.98 -0.94 5.84
C PRO A 696 -26.49 -0.72 6.11
N ASN A 697 -25.60 -1.37 5.36
CA ASN A 697 -24.16 -1.23 5.53
C ASN A 697 -23.68 0.17 5.15
N VAL A 698 -24.13 0.70 4.00
CA VAL A 698 -23.82 2.05 3.53
C VAL A 698 -24.28 3.09 4.55
N MET A 699 -25.53 3.01 5.02
CA MET A 699 -26.05 3.98 5.98
C MET A 699 -25.34 3.89 7.34
N THR A 700 -25.13 2.68 7.86
CA THR A 700 -24.40 2.49 9.13
C THR A 700 -23.00 3.08 9.07
N SER A 701 -22.28 2.86 7.96
CA SER A 701 -20.95 3.43 7.77
C SER A 701 -21.01 4.96 7.63
N LEU A 702 -21.97 5.50 6.87
CA LEU A 702 -22.15 6.95 6.69
C LEU A 702 -22.37 7.68 8.04
N TYR A 703 -23.13 7.08 8.95
CA TYR A 703 -23.40 7.63 10.28
C TYR A 703 -22.34 7.28 11.36
N SER A 704 -21.26 6.58 10.99
CA SER A 704 -20.25 6.11 11.95
C SER A 704 -19.47 7.21 12.68
N VAL A 705 -19.39 8.43 12.13
CA VAL A 705 -18.72 9.57 12.76
C VAL A 705 -19.55 10.28 13.83
N LEU A 706 -20.84 9.92 13.95
CA LEU A 706 -21.70 10.51 14.96
C LEU A 706 -21.26 10.08 16.37
N PRO A 707 -21.37 10.98 17.37
CA PRO A 707 -21.09 10.68 18.77
C PRO A 707 -21.88 9.47 19.26
N LYS A 708 -21.21 8.59 20.02
CA LYS A 708 -21.82 7.41 20.64
C LYS A 708 -21.53 7.38 22.12
N ARG A 709 -22.47 6.86 22.89
CA ARG A 709 -22.35 6.59 24.32
C ARG A 709 -22.38 5.08 24.55
N PHE A 710 -21.43 4.59 25.34
CA PHE A 710 -21.31 3.20 25.72
C PHE A 710 -21.52 3.07 27.23
N ARG A 711 -22.30 2.07 27.66
CA ARG A 711 -22.49 1.74 29.08
C ARG A 711 -22.20 0.27 29.30
N PHE A 712 -21.31 -0.04 30.23
CA PHE A 712 -21.05 -1.41 30.64
C PHE A 712 -22.13 -1.86 31.62
N ASN A 713 -22.63 -3.08 31.44
CA ASN A 713 -23.71 -3.62 32.28
C ASN A 713 -23.20 -4.04 33.68
N GLN A 714 -21.90 -4.28 33.81
CA GLN A 714 -21.25 -4.65 35.07
C GLN A 714 -20.19 -3.61 35.45
N PRO A 715 -19.99 -3.32 36.75
CA PRO A 715 -18.91 -2.45 37.20
C PRO A 715 -17.57 -3.00 36.73
N LEU A 716 -16.75 -2.16 36.11
CA LEU A 716 -15.38 -2.53 35.77
C LEU A 716 -14.60 -2.71 37.07
N HIS A 717 -14.06 -3.91 37.30
CA HIS A 717 -13.13 -4.14 38.40
C HIS A 717 -11.76 -3.55 38.05
N TYR A 718 -11.40 -2.49 38.77
CA TYR A 718 -10.08 -1.89 38.69
C TYR A 718 -9.20 -2.51 39.78
N PRO A 719 -7.95 -2.91 39.46
CA PRO A 719 -6.99 -3.33 40.48
C PRO A 719 -6.83 -2.22 41.54
N GLN A 720 -6.60 -2.59 42.80
CA GLN A 720 -6.43 -1.62 43.89
C GLN A 720 -5.33 -0.59 43.54
N GLY A 721 -5.64 0.69 43.73
CA GLY A 721 -4.74 1.81 43.43
C GLY A 721 -4.85 2.41 42.02
N TYR A 722 -5.64 1.83 41.11
CA TYR A 722 -5.85 2.39 39.78
C TYR A 722 -7.10 3.26 39.71
N GLN A 723 -6.92 4.54 39.35
CA GLN A 723 -8.05 5.43 39.03
C GLN A 723 -8.48 5.29 37.57
N PRO A 724 -9.81 5.35 37.29
CA PRO A 724 -10.31 5.28 35.93
C PRO A 724 -9.89 6.51 35.12
N LEU A 725 -9.45 6.28 33.88
CA LEU A 725 -9.15 7.35 32.92
C LEU A 725 -10.41 8.17 32.61
N GLU A 726 -10.35 9.48 32.88
CA GLU A 726 -11.44 10.43 32.59
C GLU A 726 -11.50 10.82 31.11
N LYS A 727 -10.33 11.17 30.53
CA LYS A 727 -10.21 11.64 29.15
C LYS A 727 -9.00 11.02 28.47
N LEU A 728 -9.24 10.52 27.27
CA LEU A 728 -8.22 9.96 26.39
C LEU A 728 -8.47 10.45 24.97
N ALA A 729 -7.43 10.94 24.30
CA ALA A 729 -7.47 11.25 22.88
C ALA A 729 -6.74 10.16 22.10
N ILE A 730 -7.30 9.74 20.97
CA ILE A 730 -6.64 8.87 20.01
C ILE A 730 -6.30 9.74 18.81
N ILE A 731 -5.01 9.90 18.54
CA ILE A 731 -4.49 10.67 17.41
C ILE A 731 -3.97 9.66 16.40
N VAL A 732 -4.58 9.62 15.22
CA VAL A 732 -4.16 8.74 14.12
C VAL A 732 -3.50 9.60 13.05
N VAL A 733 -2.27 9.25 12.66
CA VAL A 733 -1.50 9.97 11.64
C VAL A 733 -1.10 9.08 10.47
N SER A 734 -1.02 9.67 9.29
CA SER A 734 -0.43 9.09 8.09
C SER A 734 0.19 10.20 7.25
N SER A 735 1.15 9.87 6.38
CA SER A 735 1.60 10.78 5.34
C SER A 735 1.46 10.19 3.94
N ARG A 736 1.53 11.08 2.96
CA ARG A 736 1.67 10.75 1.55
C ARG A 736 2.73 11.66 0.93
N GLU A 737 3.64 11.07 0.16
CA GLU A 737 4.62 11.83 -0.64
C GLU A 737 3.88 12.80 -1.57
N SER A 738 4.25 14.07 -1.51
CA SER A 738 3.66 15.16 -2.30
C SER A 738 4.60 15.62 -3.42
N ASP A 739 5.91 15.65 -3.14
CA ASP A 739 6.94 16.12 -4.08
C ASP A 739 8.20 15.26 -3.92
N SER A 740 8.70 14.72 -5.02
CA SER A 740 9.92 13.91 -5.09
C SER A 740 10.44 13.84 -6.54
N LYS A 741 11.77 13.76 -6.66
CA LYS A 741 12.47 13.59 -7.95
C LYS A 741 13.16 12.23 -7.97
N TRP A 742 13.22 11.59 -9.14
CA TRP A 742 13.99 10.34 -9.30
C TRP A 742 15.46 10.57 -8.92
N GLY A 743 15.99 9.74 -8.02
CA GLY A 743 17.38 9.83 -7.55
C GLY A 743 17.67 10.93 -6.52
N SER A 744 16.68 11.75 -6.15
CA SER A 744 16.86 12.79 -5.13
C SER A 744 16.64 12.26 -3.70
N ARG A 745 17.37 12.86 -2.76
CA ARG A 745 17.14 12.70 -1.31
C ARG A 745 16.08 13.65 -0.77
N HIS A 746 15.84 14.79 -1.42
CA HIS A 746 14.81 15.75 -1.02
C HIS A 746 13.42 15.20 -1.34
N LYS A 747 12.53 15.31 -0.36
CA LYS A 747 11.13 14.90 -0.48
C LYS A 747 10.26 15.80 0.38
N ARG A 748 9.05 16.07 -0.10
CA ARG A 748 7.97 16.65 0.69
C ARG A 748 6.83 15.65 0.83
N SER A 749 6.12 15.75 1.95
CA SER A 749 5.01 14.86 2.26
C SER A 749 3.88 15.64 2.91
N ASN A 750 2.65 15.31 2.51
CA ASN A 750 1.45 15.75 3.18
C ASN A 750 1.18 14.82 4.37
N LEU A 751 1.26 15.34 5.59
CA LEU A 751 0.77 14.73 6.81
C LEU A 751 -0.74 14.94 6.90
N MET A 752 -1.47 13.90 7.25
CA MET A 752 -2.91 13.95 7.53
C MET A 752 -3.23 13.10 8.75
N GLY A 753 -4.24 13.51 9.51
CA GLY A 753 -4.65 12.76 10.68
C GLY A 753 -6.01 13.13 11.22
N GLU A 754 -6.47 12.33 12.17
CA GLU A 754 -7.73 12.50 12.87
C GLU A 754 -7.56 12.37 14.38
N VAL A 755 -8.42 13.05 15.13
CA VAL A 755 -8.46 12.99 16.59
C VAL A 755 -9.81 12.46 17.03
N VAL A 756 -9.81 11.31 17.71
CA VAL A 756 -10.98 10.72 18.34
C VAL A 756 -10.90 10.93 19.84
N GLY A 757 -11.96 11.50 20.44
CA GLY A 757 -12.06 11.74 21.86
C GLY A 757 -12.83 10.63 22.57
N VAL A 758 -12.27 10.13 23.66
CA VAL A 758 -12.89 9.19 24.61
C VAL A 758 -13.04 9.92 25.94
N ILE A 759 -14.28 10.08 26.40
CA ILE A 759 -14.59 10.82 27.64
C ILE A 759 -15.48 9.97 28.52
N ARG A 760 -15.02 9.68 29.73
CA ARG A 760 -15.87 9.12 30.80
C ARG A 760 -16.75 10.23 31.37
N ARG A 761 -18.03 9.94 31.49
CA ARG A 761 -19.05 10.83 32.05
C ARG A 761 -19.26 10.53 33.53
N ASN A 762 -19.84 11.48 34.26
CA ASN A 762 -20.12 11.35 35.69
C ASN A 762 -21.06 10.16 36.01
N ASP A 763 -21.89 9.77 35.04
CA ASP A 763 -22.79 8.62 35.12
C ASP A 763 -22.12 7.28 34.73
N GLY A 764 -20.78 7.26 34.63
CA GLY A 764 -19.97 6.09 34.28
C GLY A 764 -19.97 5.73 32.79
N ALA A 765 -20.77 6.39 31.95
CA ALA A 765 -20.80 6.12 30.52
C ALA A 765 -19.53 6.62 29.82
N VAL A 766 -19.14 5.94 28.75
CA VAL A 766 -18.01 6.36 27.91
C VAL A 766 -18.56 6.94 26.61
N ARG A 767 -18.29 8.23 26.36
CA ARG A 767 -18.61 8.89 25.10
C ARG A 767 -17.42 8.80 24.15
N LEU A 768 -17.68 8.38 22.92
CA LEU A 768 -16.74 8.34 21.81
C LEU A 768 -17.19 9.30 20.70
N GLN A 769 -16.30 10.16 20.20
CA GLN A 769 -16.60 11.03 19.07
C GLN A 769 -15.35 11.45 18.29
N LEU A 770 -15.50 11.66 16.97
CA LEU A 770 -14.51 12.39 16.18
C LEU A 770 -14.49 13.86 16.63
N LEU A 771 -13.35 14.33 17.10
CA LEU A 771 -13.16 15.72 17.54
C LEU A 771 -12.90 16.62 16.35
N THR A 772 -11.87 16.29 15.55
CA THR A 772 -11.42 17.05 14.38
C THR A 772 -10.49 16.20 13.51
N THR A 773 -10.17 16.72 12.33
CA THR A 773 -9.11 16.24 11.44
C THR A 773 -8.08 17.35 11.24
N PHE A 774 -6.89 16.99 10.78
CA PHE A 774 -5.82 17.94 10.49
C PHE A 774 -4.98 17.46 9.31
N SER A 775 -4.25 18.39 8.69
CA SER A 775 -3.28 18.08 7.63
C SER A 775 -2.29 19.22 7.44
N GLY A 776 -1.06 18.91 7.00
CA GLY A 776 -0.01 19.89 6.69
C GLY A 776 1.04 19.32 5.75
N ASN A 777 1.71 20.16 4.97
CA ASN A 777 2.83 19.76 4.11
C ASN A 777 4.15 20.01 4.82
N TYR A 778 5.06 19.03 4.76
CA TYR A 778 6.35 19.07 5.44
C TYR A 778 7.46 18.58 4.52
N ASP A 779 8.64 19.17 4.67
CA ASP A 779 9.87 18.48 4.25
C ASP A 779 10.02 17.20 5.06
N HIS A 780 10.53 16.16 4.40
CA HIS A 780 10.47 14.79 4.92
C HIS A 780 11.12 14.62 6.29
N GLN A 781 12.24 15.30 6.56
CA GLN A 781 12.91 15.23 7.87
C GLN A 781 12.09 15.89 8.98
N ARG A 782 11.51 17.07 8.72
CA ARG A 782 10.71 17.81 9.71
C ARG A 782 9.49 17.02 10.18
N LEU A 783 8.92 16.19 9.30
CA LEU A 783 7.80 15.30 9.61
C LEU A 783 8.09 14.38 10.82
N PHE A 784 9.35 13.98 10.99
CA PHE A 784 9.80 13.03 11.99
C PHE A 784 10.60 13.67 13.13
N GLN A 785 10.58 14.99 13.22
CA GLN A 785 11.24 15.75 14.28
C GLN A 785 10.23 16.67 14.97
N GLU A 786 9.52 17.49 14.19
CA GLU A 786 8.63 18.53 14.71
C GLU A 786 7.39 18.70 13.80
N PRO A 787 6.44 17.74 13.81
CA PRO A 787 5.21 17.83 13.05
C PRO A 787 4.22 18.82 13.70
N THR A 788 4.37 20.11 13.38
CA THR A 788 3.64 21.22 14.03
C THR A 788 2.12 21.05 14.09
N VAL A 789 1.46 20.55 13.03
CA VAL A 789 0.00 20.37 13.03
C VAL A 789 -0.46 19.34 14.08
N VAL A 790 0.38 18.37 14.42
CA VAL A 790 0.10 17.37 15.47
C VAL A 790 0.34 17.97 16.84
N ILE A 791 1.46 18.71 17.00
CA ILE A 791 1.79 19.43 18.23
C ILE A 791 0.65 20.38 18.58
N ASP A 792 0.17 21.17 17.62
CA ASP A 792 -0.96 22.10 17.78
C ASP A 792 -2.23 21.39 18.25
N GLN A 793 -2.50 20.16 17.76
CA GLN A 793 -3.64 19.38 18.24
C GLN A 793 -3.44 18.91 19.69
N VAL A 794 -2.26 18.40 20.04
CA VAL A 794 -1.97 17.94 21.42
C VAL A 794 -2.08 19.11 22.39
N THR A 795 -1.44 20.24 22.09
CA THR A 795 -1.49 21.47 22.89
C THR A 795 -2.93 21.96 23.05
N LYS A 796 -3.70 22.03 21.96
CA LYS A 796 -5.12 22.44 22.01
C LYS A 796 -5.95 21.50 22.88
N LEU A 797 -5.75 20.18 22.79
CA LEU A 797 -6.49 19.19 23.58
C LEU A 797 -6.11 19.23 25.06
N TYR A 798 -4.83 19.44 25.36
CA TYR A 798 -4.33 19.60 26.71
C TYR A 798 -4.86 20.90 27.34
N ASP A 799 -4.53 22.07 26.75
CA ASP A 799 -4.84 23.38 27.32
C ASP A 799 -6.34 23.70 27.34
N LYS A 800 -7.05 23.43 26.24
CA LYS A 800 -8.46 23.86 26.10
C LYS A 800 -9.46 22.78 26.50
N ASN A 801 -9.05 21.51 26.51
CA ASN A 801 -9.97 20.40 26.72
C ASN A 801 -9.57 19.47 27.88
N GLY A 802 -8.39 19.66 28.49
CA GLY A 802 -7.94 18.92 29.66
C GLY A 802 -7.60 17.45 29.40
N TYR A 803 -7.20 17.09 28.18
CA TYR A 803 -6.71 15.74 27.87
C TYR A 803 -5.25 15.59 28.31
N LYS A 804 -4.93 14.56 29.08
CA LYS A 804 -3.55 14.24 29.50
C LYS A 804 -3.02 12.93 28.91
N HIS A 805 -3.90 12.10 28.37
CA HIS A 805 -3.57 10.79 27.84
C HIS A 805 -3.85 10.76 26.34
N PHE A 806 -2.84 10.35 25.57
CA PHE A 806 -2.88 10.34 24.11
C PHE A 806 -2.42 8.98 23.60
N ILE A 807 -3.31 8.22 22.97
CA ILE A 807 -2.90 7.10 22.12
C ILE A 807 -2.47 7.71 20.80
N TYR A 808 -1.21 7.54 20.45
CA TYR A 808 -0.64 8.04 19.20
C TYR A 808 -0.46 6.87 18.25
N VAL A 809 -1.27 6.83 17.19
CA VAL A 809 -1.31 5.74 16.21
C VAL A 809 -0.68 6.21 14.92
N ALA A 810 0.32 5.47 14.45
CA ALA A 810 0.95 5.72 13.16
C ALA A 810 1.18 4.41 12.41
N LYS A 811 1.30 4.51 11.10
CA LYS A 811 1.81 3.39 10.31
C LYS A 811 3.22 3.06 10.77
N ALA A 812 3.48 1.78 10.91
CA ALA A 812 4.70 1.31 11.48
C ALA A 812 5.95 1.59 10.61
N PRO A 813 7.07 2.05 11.20
CA PRO A 813 8.25 2.52 10.48
C PRO A 813 9.28 1.42 10.28
N TYR A 814 8.84 0.30 9.72
CA TYR A 814 9.71 -0.87 9.70
C TYR A 814 10.73 -0.79 8.58
N THR A 815 11.98 -1.07 8.92
CA THR A 815 13.09 -1.08 7.98
C THR A 815 13.16 -2.40 7.23
N SER A 816 13.67 -2.35 6.00
CA SER A 816 13.98 -3.55 5.21
C SER A 816 15.47 -3.88 5.23
N THR A 817 16.22 -3.31 6.17
CA THR A 817 17.67 -3.44 6.31
C THR A 817 18.03 -4.33 7.50
N LEU A 818 19.22 -4.91 7.50
CA LEU A 818 19.80 -5.66 8.62
C LEU A 818 20.52 -4.77 9.66
N HIS A 819 20.29 -3.46 9.58
CA HIS A 819 20.89 -2.42 10.42
C HIS A 819 22.42 -2.36 10.33
N MET A 820 23.00 -2.94 9.27
CA MET A 820 24.45 -2.98 9.10
C MET A 820 25.00 -1.61 8.71
N THR A 821 24.22 -0.81 7.97
CA THR A 821 24.60 0.53 7.50
C THR A 821 23.97 1.69 8.27
N GLN A 822 23.16 1.41 9.28
CA GLN A 822 22.48 2.45 10.05
C GLN A 822 23.47 3.26 10.88
N SER A 823 23.36 4.58 10.78
CA SER A 823 24.00 5.51 11.71
C SER A 823 23.03 5.86 12.85
N GLN A 824 23.54 6.29 14.01
CA GLN A 824 22.68 6.75 15.13
C GLN A 824 21.70 7.87 14.74
N ASP A 825 21.95 8.59 13.64
CA ASP A 825 21.09 9.65 13.12
C ASP A 825 19.93 9.13 12.24
N ASP A 826 20.03 7.91 11.67
CA ASP A 826 18.98 7.30 10.84
C ASP A 826 17.81 6.72 11.66
N ASP A 827 18.04 6.47 12.95
CA ASP A 827 17.04 6.04 13.94
C ASP A 827 15.92 7.06 14.17
N GLY A 828 15.99 8.28 13.62
CA GLY A 828 15.06 9.37 13.88
C GLY A 828 13.82 9.45 12.95
N LEU A 829 13.80 8.76 11.81
CA LEU A 829 12.84 9.06 10.73
C LEU A 829 11.53 8.25 10.82
N PHE A 830 10.85 8.34 11.96
CA PHE A 830 9.51 7.77 12.11
C PHE A 830 8.55 8.63 12.92
N PHE A 831 7.25 8.44 12.68
CA PHE A 831 6.20 9.23 13.32
C PHE A 831 6.20 9.17 14.85
N MET A 832 6.90 8.21 15.43
CA MET A 832 7.00 8.01 16.88
C MET A 832 8.44 8.20 17.39
N SER A 833 9.29 8.89 16.64
CA SER A 833 10.68 9.13 17.02
C SER A 833 10.78 9.81 18.38
N LYS A 834 11.93 9.68 19.04
CA LYS A 834 12.17 10.34 20.33
C LYS A 834 11.92 11.86 20.23
N ASP A 835 12.30 12.46 19.11
CA ASP A 835 12.11 13.89 18.86
C ASP A 835 10.64 14.25 18.72
N VAL A 836 9.85 13.49 17.95
CA VAL A 836 8.39 13.72 17.87
C VAL A 836 7.76 13.58 19.24
N ILE A 837 8.04 12.51 19.99
CA ILE A 837 7.45 12.30 21.30
C ILE A 837 7.84 13.42 22.28
N ARG A 838 9.09 13.91 22.23
CA ARG A 838 9.53 15.06 23.01
C ARG A 838 8.79 16.33 22.59
N ALA A 839 8.68 16.59 21.30
CA ALA A 839 7.99 17.75 20.75
C ALA A 839 6.49 17.77 21.09
N LEU A 840 5.82 16.60 21.06
CA LEU A 840 4.42 16.48 21.47
C LEU A 840 4.20 16.70 22.97
N LYS A 841 5.18 16.34 23.83
CA LYS A 841 5.10 16.62 25.27
C LYS A 841 5.43 18.07 25.60
N GLY A 842 6.34 18.68 24.85
CA GLY A 842 6.89 20.00 25.17
C GLY A 842 7.38 20.05 26.62
N GLU A 843 6.98 21.09 27.35
CA GLU A 843 7.28 21.27 28.78
C GLU A 843 6.33 20.51 29.73
N HIS A 844 5.30 19.83 29.21
CA HIS A 844 4.26 19.22 30.02
C HIS A 844 4.65 17.80 30.50
N LYS A 845 5.05 17.70 31.78
CA LYS A 845 5.51 16.44 32.38
C LYS A 845 4.40 15.41 32.62
N ASP A 846 3.15 15.85 32.74
CA ASP A 846 2.00 15.01 33.04
C ASP A 846 1.30 14.43 31.79
N ILE A 847 1.67 14.89 30.59
CA ILE A 847 1.23 14.27 29.33
C ILE A 847 1.79 12.84 29.22
N LYS A 848 0.89 11.88 28.99
CA LYS A 848 1.19 10.47 28.72
C LYS A 848 0.86 10.15 27.26
N ILE A 849 1.88 9.75 26.51
CA ILE A 849 1.74 9.32 25.11
C ILE A 849 1.93 7.80 25.05
N TYR A 850 0.98 7.10 24.46
CA TYR A 850 0.97 5.66 24.25
C TYR A 850 1.16 5.39 22.75
N PRO A 851 2.40 5.15 22.29
CA PRO A 851 2.66 4.86 20.88
C PRO A 851 2.08 3.49 20.48
N ILE A 852 1.31 3.45 19.39
CA ILE A 852 0.75 2.21 18.83
C ILE A 852 1.01 2.16 17.33
N PHE A 853 1.79 1.19 16.88
CA PHE A 853 1.93 0.90 15.47
C PHE A 853 0.69 0.19 14.94
N PHE A 854 0.20 0.66 13.79
CA PHE A 854 -0.88 0.02 13.06
C PHE A 854 -0.36 -0.61 11.78
N ASP A 855 -0.61 -1.91 11.63
CA ASP A 855 -0.48 -2.64 10.36
C ASP A 855 -1.64 -3.63 10.21
N LYS A 856 -1.86 -4.11 8.99
CA LYS A 856 -2.91 -5.09 8.66
C LYS A 856 -2.29 -6.47 8.51
N TYR A 857 -2.81 -7.43 9.27
CA TYR A 857 -2.50 -8.84 9.13
C TYR A 857 -3.79 -9.66 9.08
N TYR A 858 -3.70 -10.88 8.56
CA TYR A 858 -4.86 -11.72 8.27
C TYR A 858 -4.96 -12.82 9.30
N VAL A 859 -6.11 -12.89 9.97
CA VAL A 859 -6.46 -13.96 10.91
C VAL A 859 -7.69 -14.67 10.34
N VAL A 860 -7.70 -16.00 10.37
CA VAL A 860 -8.73 -16.88 9.77
C VAL A 860 -9.61 -17.49 10.85
#